data_AF-A0A349SLQ7-F1
#
_entry.id   AF-A0A349SLQ7-F1
#
_cell.length_a   1.000
_cell.length_b   1.000
_cell.length_c   1.000
_cell.angle_alpha   90.00
_cell.angle_beta   90.00
_cell.angle_gamma   90.00
#
_symmetry.space_group_name_H-M   'P 1'
#
loop_
_entity.id
_entity.type
_entity.pdbx_description
1 polymer ?
#
loop_
_entity_poly.entity_id
_entity_poly.type
_entity_poly.pdbx_seq_one_letter_code
_entity_poly.pdbx_strand_id
1 'polypeptide(L)'
;MGKISFRFSQLVRRVTQLCTLTGLALASSTGLSAGLSPASTCNPLAVETCGLPFPSDVFRNTVGRYNFSNSILDRRTSGLVRTLLPAQIQFPASFQPANIFNDSTGFSALGPVLFELNDWPLTDIPKDGEGYLHVYNLRTGERVPMVVSLSDAAQPERDFRESRPVIIGWPRSRFEFGEKYIAVLFKSTLNSGYYSSSDVELFTPSEGVQKALDRNAGWLLNYVYGTPLNAMDDIGIDKSDVLSFTWFTVRQEREVLEPMQQMIATALAYPNYMRNLQVAQSLGDPDFGLVTLKGDISLVNFRSPDGGVFPPYNYIPDPSRRVTDFVMTLPKWDKAEPIPISVWGHGLANFKELTRTGYIMGDRLGMATIAIDHPNHGTRVTDFDSLKEPHISMAVTSPLTIMQLLGMFVQATVDHNVVISSASNTLPQLLANWENSDYPNIPALDGSRIMFDGMSLGGMLGVAIGATAPELDGAYLVNGAGSLMQIFSESTFWDDFTSNVIPQNMSGAELTFVLAMMQHYVDIADGNNFAHLYRNPPSGRAPRPMGMHYSLGDGSLTNDATRASAEIADLPLLKEVIEPEPSLRYGEEGLDRFENGFGLVQSGFGLELADETLNSFKEFDIGGTLGLDDAGPLAGLLGITGNIPDGVPFADYIRNYVGDNDAVEIDTIVDKIYEGEAEDFLTHFNRGSAEAVQRSIEWRCELLNLDPDRCSFAKEKAVEDAENGSVLDDLIPGGTDNDPTDQINDIIDEGLDNIEVTEGSAGAMEWLLLVLLVSALCYRQLLSRHQLSFRPVWISRKRAGKCP
;
A
#
# COMPACT_ATOMS: atom_id res chain seq x y z
N MET A 1 29.45 -88.04 -18.81
CA MET A 1 28.31 -88.99 -18.77
C MET A 1 28.06 -89.38 -17.32
N GLY A 2 26.83 -89.24 -16.81
CA GLY A 2 26.39 -89.87 -15.55
C GLY A 2 25.98 -88.90 -14.42
N LYS A 3 24.68 -88.91 -14.10
CA LYS A 3 23.97 -88.12 -13.08
C LYS A 3 24.41 -88.45 -11.63
N ILE A 4 24.20 -87.50 -10.70
CA ILE A 4 23.25 -87.55 -9.57
C ILE A 4 23.64 -86.47 -8.54
N SER A 5 22.74 -85.51 -8.32
CA SER A 5 22.79 -84.48 -7.29
C SER A 5 22.19 -85.01 -5.99
N PHE A 6 22.82 -84.73 -4.84
CA PHE A 6 22.14 -84.43 -3.57
C PHE A 6 23.16 -84.01 -2.48
N ARG A 7 22.72 -83.07 -1.63
CA ARG A 7 23.31 -82.55 -0.37
C ARG A 7 24.31 -81.40 -0.46
N PHE A 8 23.78 -80.19 -0.66
CA PHE A 8 24.34 -78.95 -0.07
C PHE A 8 23.23 -77.87 -0.03
N SER A 9 22.27 -77.95 0.90
CA SER A 9 21.21 -76.91 0.99
C SER A 9 20.54 -76.68 2.35
N GLN A 10 21.16 -77.04 3.48
CA GLN A 10 20.58 -76.75 4.80
C GLN A 10 21.40 -75.89 5.75
N LEU A 11 22.61 -75.45 5.39
CA LEU A 11 23.43 -74.61 6.28
C LEU A 11 23.55 -73.13 5.86
N VAL A 12 23.14 -72.75 4.65
CA VAL A 12 23.27 -71.36 4.15
C VAL A 12 21.98 -70.54 4.35
N ARG A 13 20.86 -71.16 4.75
CA ARG A 13 19.57 -70.45 4.92
C ARG A 13 19.30 -69.88 6.32
N ARG A 14 20.12 -70.17 7.33
CA ARG A 14 19.90 -69.69 8.72
C ARG A 14 20.78 -68.53 9.17
N VAL A 15 21.77 -68.11 8.38
CA VAL A 15 22.59 -66.92 8.70
C VAL A 15 22.08 -65.66 7.99
N THR A 16 21.29 -65.79 6.93
CA THR A 16 20.72 -64.64 6.19
C THR A 16 19.34 -64.19 6.68
N GLN A 17 18.74 -64.88 7.66
CA GLN A 17 17.42 -64.55 8.23
C GLN A 17 17.49 -63.98 9.67
N LEU A 18 18.69 -63.82 10.24
CA LEU A 18 18.87 -63.21 11.57
C LEU A 18 19.53 -61.82 11.54
N CYS A 19 19.90 -61.31 10.36
CA CYS A 19 20.40 -59.93 10.18
C CYS A 19 19.39 -58.98 9.50
N THR A 20 18.16 -59.43 9.25
CA THR A 20 17.08 -58.62 8.65
C THR A 20 16.02 -58.16 9.64
N LEU A 21 16.20 -58.42 10.95
CA LEU A 21 15.26 -58.04 12.02
C LEU A 21 15.88 -57.19 13.15
N THR A 22 17.14 -56.76 13.01
CA THR A 22 17.85 -55.95 14.04
C THR A 22 18.87 -54.99 13.40
N GLY A 23 18.49 -54.37 12.27
CA GLY A 23 19.38 -53.49 11.49
C GLY A 23 18.67 -52.27 10.89
N LEU A 24 17.64 -51.76 11.57
CA LEU A 24 16.93 -50.52 11.23
C LEU A 24 16.59 -49.76 12.54
N ALA A 25 17.61 -49.59 13.37
CA ALA A 25 17.59 -48.69 14.51
C ALA A 25 19.00 -48.09 14.59
N LEU A 26 19.19 -47.02 13.82
CA LEU A 26 20.25 -46.01 13.80
C LEU A 26 20.37 -45.46 12.36
N ALA A 27 19.23 -45.02 11.82
CA ALA A 27 19.21 -43.99 10.81
C ALA A 27 18.95 -42.68 11.55
N SER A 28 19.80 -41.70 11.25
CA SER A 28 19.76 -40.31 11.65
C SER A 28 18.33 -39.80 11.84
N SER A 29 18.05 -39.27 13.02
CA SER A 29 16.84 -38.55 13.38
C SER A 29 16.76 -37.21 12.63
N THR A 30 16.33 -37.25 11.38
CA THR A 30 15.65 -36.15 10.69
C THR A 30 14.53 -36.74 9.84
N GLY A 31 13.67 -37.53 10.49
CA GLY A 31 12.38 -37.90 9.91
C GLY A 31 11.44 -36.71 10.05
N LEU A 32 11.19 -35.98 8.97
CA LEU A 32 9.97 -35.21 8.82
C LEU A 32 8.80 -36.19 8.98
N SER A 33 8.23 -36.27 10.17
CA SER A 33 6.94 -36.91 10.39
C SER A 33 5.91 -36.10 9.59
N ALA A 34 5.64 -36.52 8.35
CA ALA A 34 4.60 -35.94 7.52
C ALA A 34 3.25 -36.16 8.22
N GLY A 35 2.72 -35.11 8.83
CA GLY A 35 1.41 -35.16 9.46
C GLY A 35 0.32 -35.40 8.42
N LEU A 36 -0.74 -36.10 8.81
CA LEU A 36 -1.98 -36.14 8.02
C LEU A 36 -2.57 -34.73 7.93
N SER A 37 -2.95 -34.30 6.71
CA SER A 37 -3.64 -33.03 6.46
C SER A 37 -5.11 -33.27 6.09
N PRO A 38 -6.07 -32.56 6.70
CA PRO A 38 -7.49 -32.69 6.35
C PRO A 38 -7.80 -32.17 4.93
N ALA A 39 -7.08 -31.14 4.51
CA ALA A 39 -7.15 -30.56 3.18
C ALA A 39 -5.75 -30.16 2.68
N SER A 40 -5.61 -30.01 1.36
CA SER A 40 -4.39 -29.47 0.74
C SER A 40 -4.65 -28.73 -0.57
N THR A 41 -5.67 -29.14 -1.31
CA THR A 41 -5.96 -28.66 -2.67
C THR A 41 -7.33 -28.00 -2.80
N CYS A 42 -8.17 -28.07 -1.76
CA CYS A 42 -9.47 -27.42 -1.70
C CYS A 42 -9.99 -27.37 -0.27
N ASN A 43 -10.55 -26.24 0.15
CA ASN A 43 -11.26 -26.13 1.41
C ASN A 43 -12.56 -26.96 1.32
N PRO A 44 -12.83 -27.89 2.24
CA PRO A 44 -14.05 -28.69 2.21
C PRO A 44 -15.35 -27.88 2.37
N LEU A 45 -15.29 -26.65 2.88
CA LEU A 45 -16.43 -25.75 3.03
C LEU A 45 -16.65 -24.82 1.83
N ALA A 46 -15.78 -24.88 0.81
CA ALA A 46 -15.83 -24.00 -0.35
C ALA A 46 -17.19 -24.02 -1.06
N VAL A 47 -17.63 -22.87 -1.53
CA VAL A 47 -18.75 -22.75 -2.48
C VAL A 47 -18.24 -23.17 -3.86
N GLU A 48 -17.26 -22.44 -4.39
CA GLU A 48 -16.63 -22.80 -5.67
C GLU A 48 -15.10 -22.65 -5.64
N THR A 49 -14.60 -21.52 -5.18
CA THR A 49 -13.17 -21.21 -5.08
C THR A 49 -12.51 -22.04 -3.98
N CYS A 50 -11.55 -22.90 -4.35
CA CYS A 50 -10.94 -23.84 -3.42
C CYS A 50 -10.10 -23.20 -2.29
N GLY A 51 -9.69 -21.95 -2.45
CA GLY A 51 -9.01 -21.16 -1.42
C GLY A 51 -9.93 -20.63 -0.33
N LEU A 52 -11.25 -20.63 -0.54
CA LEU A 52 -12.25 -20.02 0.35
C LEU A 52 -13.14 -21.06 1.04
N PRO A 53 -13.67 -20.79 2.24
CA PRO A 53 -13.41 -19.61 3.07
C PRO A 53 -11.97 -19.56 3.59
N PHE A 54 -11.48 -18.34 3.81
CA PHE A 54 -10.11 -18.06 4.27
C PHE A 54 -10.15 -17.07 5.45
N PRO A 55 -9.15 -17.06 6.34
CA PRO A 55 -8.12 -18.10 6.56
C PRO A 55 -8.74 -19.39 7.12
N SER A 56 -8.03 -20.53 7.00
CA SER A 56 -8.57 -21.79 7.49
C SER A 56 -7.52 -22.77 8.01
N ASP A 57 -7.67 -23.15 9.28
CA ASP A 57 -6.88 -24.20 9.94
C ASP A 57 -7.22 -25.62 9.44
N VAL A 58 -8.17 -25.78 8.51
CA VAL A 58 -8.42 -27.06 7.84
C VAL A 58 -7.22 -27.55 7.02
N PHE A 59 -6.37 -26.63 6.57
CA PHE A 59 -5.11 -26.93 5.87
C PHE A 59 -3.96 -27.23 6.83
N ARG A 60 -4.18 -27.15 8.15
CA ARG A 60 -3.18 -27.45 9.16
C ARG A 60 -3.09 -28.96 9.36
N ASN A 61 -1.91 -29.51 9.19
CA ASN A 61 -1.64 -30.92 9.41
C ASN A 61 -1.51 -31.23 10.91
N THR A 62 -1.53 -32.52 11.22
CA THR A 62 -1.42 -33.05 12.60
C THR A 62 -0.09 -32.74 13.31
N VAL A 63 0.95 -32.28 12.60
CA VAL A 63 2.19 -31.78 13.23
C VAL A 63 2.23 -30.27 13.39
N GLY A 64 1.11 -29.58 13.11
CA GLY A 64 0.92 -28.17 13.36
C GLY A 64 1.40 -27.22 12.26
N ARG A 65 1.77 -27.74 11.08
CA ARG A 65 2.17 -26.95 9.89
C ARG A 65 1.05 -26.91 8.85
N TYR A 66 1.01 -25.88 8.02
CA TYR A 66 0.09 -25.85 6.88
C TYR A 66 0.57 -26.72 5.72
N ASN A 67 -0.36 -27.15 4.88
CA ASN A 67 -0.11 -28.05 3.76
C ASN A 67 -0.90 -27.62 2.51
N PHE A 68 -0.82 -26.35 2.16
CA PHE A 68 -1.34 -25.81 0.90
C PHE A 68 -0.57 -26.39 -0.29
N SER A 69 -1.30 -26.80 -1.31
CA SER A 69 -0.79 -27.14 -2.64
C SER A 69 -0.88 -25.91 -3.55
N ASN A 70 0.13 -25.68 -4.39
CA ASN A 70 0.11 -24.58 -5.37
C ASN A 70 -1.04 -24.70 -6.38
N SER A 71 -1.45 -25.94 -6.69
CA SER A 71 -2.59 -26.20 -7.58
C SER A 71 -3.94 -25.70 -7.05
N ILE A 72 -4.02 -25.20 -5.81
CA ILE A 72 -5.23 -24.56 -5.29
C ILE A 72 -5.63 -23.33 -6.12
N LEU A 73 -4.67 -22.63 -6.72
CA LEU A 73 -4.90 -21.48 -7.60
C LEU A 73 -5.58 -21.85 -8.93
N ASP A 74 -5.52 -23.12 -9.30
CA ASP A 74 -6.07 -23.67 -10.55
C ASP A 74 -7.23 -24.62 -10.29
N ARG A 75 -7.86 -24.57 -9.11
CA ARG A 75 -8.90 -25.52 -8.73
C ARG A 75 -10.14 -24.83 -8.21
N ARG A 76 -11.27 -25.37 -8.65
CA ARG A 76 -12.60 -25.13 -8.08
C ARG A 76 -13.15 -26.44 -7.52
N THR A 77 -14.26 -26.36 -6.79
CA THR A 77 -14.97 -27.55 -6.27
C THR A 77 -15.36 -28.53 -7.40
N SER A 78 -15.57 -28.02 -8.62
CA SER A 78 -15.84 -28.79 -9.83
C SER A 78 -14.63 -29.50 -10.45
N GLY A 79 -13.40 -29.15 -10.05
CA GLY A 79 -12.17 -29.77 -10.55
C GLY A 79 -11.08 -28.78 -10.93
N LEU A 80 -10.15 -29.23 -11.77
CA LEU A 80 -9.09 -28.37 -12.31
C LEU A 80 -9.69 -27.37 -13.30
N VAL A 81 -9.46 -26.09 -13.06
CA VAL A 81 -9.78 -24.99 -13.96
C VAL A 81 -8.49 -24.50 -14.63
N ARG A 82 -8.58 -23.94 -15.84
CA ARG A 82 -7.45 -23.30 -16.56
C ARG A 82 -6.32 -24.27 -16.99
N THR A 83 -6.66 -25.28 -17.78
CA THR A 83 -5.70 -26.27 -18.29
C THR A 83 -4.71 -25.73 -19.34
N LEU A 84 -5.08 -24.69 -20.09
CA LEU A 84 -4.24 -24.12 -21.17
C LEU A 84 -3.25 -23.08 -20.65
N LEU A 85 -3.66 -22.26 -19.67
CA LEU A 85 -2.83 -21.24 -19.04
C LEU A 85 -3.12 -21.21 -17.53
N PRO A 86 -2.53 -22.12 -16.74
CA PRO A 86 -2.71 -22.15 -15.30
C PRO A 86 -2.32 -20.81 -14.65
N ALA A 87 -3.08 -20.34 -13.67
CA ALA A 87 -2.75 -19.18 -12.84
C ALA A 87 -1.42 -19.37 -12.10
N GLN A 88 -1.16 -20.57 -11.57
CA GLN A 88 0.06 -20.81 -10.78
C GLN A 88 1.37 -20.55 -11.55
N ILE A 89 1.39 -20.74 -12.88
CA ILE A 89 2.61 -20.53 -13.70
C ILE A 89 2.78 -19.09 -14.15
N GLN A 90 1.76 -18.24 -13.97
CA GLN A 90 1.82 -16.82 -14.30
C GLN A 90 2.45 -16.01 -13.15
N PHE A 91 2.42 -16.54 -11.93
CA PHE A 91 3.15 -15.97 -10.79
C PHE A 91 4.61 -16.45 -10.75
N PRO A 92 5.52 -15.67 -10.14
CA PRO A 92 6.83 -16.14 -9.76
C PRO A 92 6.77 -17.42 -8.93
N ALA A 93 7.75 -18.29 -9.09
CA ALA A 93 7.82 -19.55 -8.34
C ALA A 93 7.90 -19.33 -6.82
N SER A 94 8.37 -18.17 -6.39
CA SER A 94 8.42 -17.71 -5.00
C SER A 94 7.05 -17.31 -4.45
N PHE A 95 6.16 -16.78 -5.29
CA PHE A 95 4.81 -16.37 -4.91
C PHE A 95 3.80 -17.50 -5.16
N GLN A 96 3.78 -18.46 -4.25
CA GLN A 96 2.92 -19.64 -4.35
C GLN A 96 2.33 -19.97 -2.97
N PRO A 97 1.08 -20.48 -2.88
CA PRO A 97 0.44 -20.78 -1.59
C PRO A 97 1.30 -21.63 -0.64
N ALA A 98 2.02 -22.63 -1.19
CA ALA A 98 2.92 -23.45 -0.36
C ALA A 98 4.08 -22.65 0.24
N ASN A 99 4.66 -21.72 -0.52
CA ASN A 99 5.79 -20.91 -0.04
C ASN A 99 5.33 -19.81 0.92
N ILE A 100 4.12 -19.29 0.73
CA ILE A 100 3.57 -18.22 1.56
C ILE A 100 3.10 -18.77 2.91
N PHE A 101 2.41 -19.92 2.94
CA PHE A 101 1.72 -20.38 4.16
C PHE A 101 2.37 -21.58 4.86
N ASN A 102 3.05 -22.50 4.17
CA ASN A 102 3.34 -23.83 4.77
C ASN A 102 4.38 -23.80 5.89
N ASP A 103 5.27 -22.81 5.90
CA ASP A 103 6.29 -22.66 6.94
C ASP A 103 5.84 -21.74 8.10
N SER A 104 4.62 -21.20 8.03
CA SER A 104 4.06 -20.31 9.05
C SER A 104 3.45 -21.06 10.24
N THR A 105 3.46 -20.44 11.43
CA THR A 105 2.76 -20.95 12.63
C THR A 105 1.26 -20.61 12.68
N GLY A 106 0.80 -19.70 11.82
CA GLY A 106 -0.58 -19.20 11.75
C GLY A 106 -0.86 -18.36 10.50
N PHE A 107 -1.89 -17.53 10.53
CA PHE A 107 -2.22 -16.56 9.47
C PHE A 107 -1.88 -15.13 9.90
N SER A 108 -1.99 -14.19 8.96
CA SER A 108 -1.70 -12.77 9.22
C SER A 108 -2.62 -12.24 10.33
N ALA A 109 -2.08 -11.38 11.19
CA ALA A 109 -2.85 -10.68 12.21
C ALA A 109 -3.67 -9.52 11.62
N LEU A 110 -3.33 -9.10 10.40
CA LEU A 110 -3.97 -8.04 9.61
C LEU A 110 -4.75 -8.59 8.42
N GLY A 111 -4.69 -9.91 8.20
CA GLY A 111 -5.30 -10.57 7.04
C GLY A 111 -6.83 -10.55 7.10
N PRO A 112 -7.50 -10.56 5.94
CA PRO A 112 -8.94 -10.57 5.89
C PRO A 112 -9.51 -11.94 6.18
N VAL A 113 -10.75 -11.97 6.65
CA VAL A 113 -11.64 -13.12 6.57
C VAL A 113 -12.46 -13.03 5.29
N LEU A 114 -12.53 -14.11 4.52
CA LEU A 114 -13.12 -14.15 3.18
C LEU A 114 -14.16 -15.27 3.07
N PHE A 115 -15.35 -14.92 2.60
CA PHE A 115 -16.42 -15.86 2.28
C PHE A 115 -17.00 -15.60 0.88
N GLU A 116 -16.88 -16.59 -0.01
CA GLU A 116 -17.57 -16.56 -1.30
C GLU A 116 -19.07 -16.79 -1.11
N LEU A 117 -19.89 -16.02 -1.81
CA LEU A 117 -21.34 -16.16 -1.86
C LEU A 117 -21.80 -16.87 -3.12
N ASN A 118 -22.97 -17.51 -3.04
CA ASN A 118 -23.61 -18.15 -4.18
C ASN A 118 -24.17 -17.15 -5.21
N ASP A 119 -24.49 -15.94 -4.77
CA ASP A 119 -25.07 -14.87 -5.58
C ASP A 119 -24.80 -13.49 -4.92
N TRP A 120 -25.17 -12.41 -5.60
CA TRP A 120 -25.04 -11.04 -5.11
C TRP A 120 -26.14 -10.70 -4.10
N PRO A 121 -25.82 -10.11 -2.92
CA PRO A 121 -26.84 -9.66 -1.99
C PRO A 121 -27.64 -8.47 -2.56
N LEU A 122 -28.93 -8.35 -2.21
CA LEU A 122 -29.78 -7.23 -2.62
C LEU A 122 -29.62 -5.97 -1.77
N THR A 123 -28.99 -6.12 -0.61
CA THR A 123 -28.87 -5.09 0.41
C THR A 123 -27.41 -4.91 0.75
N ASP A 124 -27.01 -3.65 0.94
CA ASP A 124 -25.67 -3.31 1.40
C ASP A 124 -25.39 -3.96 2.76
N ILE A 125 -24.13 -4.36 2.95
CA ILE A 125 -23.66 -4.97 4.18
C ILE A 125 -23.24 -3.84 5.12
N PRO A 126 -23.77 -3.76 6.36
CA PRO A 126 -23.30 -2.81 7.35
C PRO A 126 -21.80 -2.97 7.59
N LYS A 127 -21.10 -1.85 7.74
CA LYS A 127 -19.64 -1.81 7.88
C LYS A 127 -19.09 -2.58 9.09
N ASP A 128 -19.89 -2.75 10.15
CA ASP A 128 -19.55 -3.54 11.33
C ASP A 128 -19.88 -5.05 11.19
N GLY A 129 -20.47 -5.43 10.06
CA GLY A 129 -20.91 -6.77 9.72
C GLY A 129 -22.11 -7.28 10.53
N GLU A 130 -22.83 -6.40 11.25
CA GLU A 130 -23.91 -6.81 12.16
C GLU A 130 -24.98 -7.63 11.44
N GLY A 131 -25.19 -8.87 11.92
CA GLY A 131 -26.17 -9.79 11.34
C GLY A 131 -25.71 -10.50 10.05
N TYR A 132 -24.51 -10.21 9.53
CA TYR A 132 -23.94 -10.85 8.34
C TYR A 132 -22.71 -11.68 8.67
N LEU A 133 -21.68 -11.07 9.26
CA LEU A 133 -20.39 -11.71 9.54
C LEU A 133 -19.90 -11.33 10.93
N HIS A 134 -19.72 -12.32 11.80
CA HIS A 134 -19.10 -12.11 13.12
C HIS A 134 -17.84 -12.95 13.27
N VAL A 135 -16.84 -12.38 13.96
CA VAL A 135 -15.59 -13.08 14.33
C VAL A 135 -15.47 -13.10 15.84
N TYR A 136 -15.10 -14.24 16.40
CA TYR A 136 -14.98 -14.44 17.85
C TYR A 136 -13.62 -15.02 18.21
N ASN A 137 -13.04 -14.55 19.30
CA ASN A 137 -11.87 -15.18 19.90
C ASN A 137 -12.30 -16.51 20.54
N LEU A 138 -11.67 -17.62 20.14
CA LEU A 138 -12.04 -18.97 20.60
C LEU A 138 -11.69 -19.23 22.08
N ARG A 139 -10.82 -18.42 22.68
CA ARG A 139 -10.44 -18.54 24.10
C ARG A 139 -11.37 -17.73 24.99
N THR A 140 -11.73 -16.50 24.61
CA THR A 140 -12.54 -15.60 25.45
C THR A 140 -14.04 -15.64 25.11
N GLY A 141 -14.40 -16.04 23.89
CA GLY A 141 -15.76 -15.94 23.38
C GLY A 141 -16.17 -14.51 22.99
N GLU A 142 -15.26 -13.54 23.11
CA GLU A 142 -15.53 -12.14 22.78
C GLU A 142 -15.54 -11.93 21.27
N ARG A 143 -16.46 -11.08 20.81
CA ARG A 143 -16.51 -10.65 19.42
C ARG A 143 -15.35 -9.71 19.11
N VAL A 144 -14.67 -9.98 18.01
CA VAL A 144 -13.65 -9.09 17.44
C VAL A 144 -14.36 -8.08 16.55
N PRO A 145 -14.15 -6.76 16.75
CA PRO A 145 -14.64 -5.74 15.84
C PRO A 145 -13.99 -5.87 14.46
N MET A 146 -14.81 -5.86 13.42
CA MET A 146 -14.41 -6.01 12.02
C MET A 146 -14.88 -4.81 11.20
N VAL A 147 -14.19 -4.56 10.08
CA VAL A 147 -14.68 -3.75 8.97
C VAL A 147 -15.09 -4.74 7.88
N VAL A 148 -16.38 -4.80 7.59
CA VAL A 148 -16.98 -5.79 6.69
C VAL A 148 -17.61 -5.08 5.51
N SER A 149 -17.35 -5.60 4.32
CA SER A 149 -17.95 -5.14 3.08
C SER A 149 -18.18 -6.31 2.13
N LEU A 150 -18.93 -6.03 1.07
CA LEU A 150 -18.83 -6.82 -0.15
C LEU A 150 -17.54 -6.37 -0.86
N SER A 151 -16.71 -7.31 -1.29
CA SER A 151 -15.40 -7.00 -1.83
C SER A 151 -15.52 -6.35 -3.20
N ASP A 152 -15.20 -5.06 -3.29
CA ASP A 152 -15.09 -4.34 -4.57
C ASP A 152 -14.01 -4.98 -5.45
N ALA A 153 -12.90 -5.40 -4.83
CA ALA A 153 -11.86 -6.17 -5.52
C ALA A 153 -12.35 -7.48 -6.19
N ALA A 154 -13.49 -8.04 -5.77
CA ALA A 154 -14.08 -9.24 -6.34
C ALA A 154 -15.12 -8.96 -7.45
N GLN A 155 -15.46 -7.69 -7.66
CA GLN A 155 -16.25 -7.18 -8.77
C GLN A 155 -15.74 -5.78 -9.15
N PRO A 156 -14.57 -5.69 -9.79
CA PRO A 156 -14.08 -4.41 -10.24
C PRO A 156 -14.98 -3.93 -11.38
N GLU A 157 -15.42 -2.67 -11.34
CA GLU A 157 -16.38 -2.15 -12.31
C GLU A 157 -15.84 -2.21 -13.75
N ARG A 158 -14.51 -2.13 -13.89
CA ARG A 158 -13.78 -2.06 -15.16
C ARG A 158 -12.99 -3.33 -15.52
N ASP A 159 -13.14 -4.41 -14.75
CA ASP A 159 -12.38 -5.64 -14.95
C ASP A 159 -13.17 -6.72 -15.74
N PHE A 160 -12.46 -7.41 -16.64
CA PHE A 160 -12.99 -8.50 -17.45
C PHE A 160 -13.00 -9.87 -16.73
N ARG A 161 -12.44 -9.95 -15.52
CA ARG A 161 -12.47 -11.18 -14.69
C ARG A 161 -13.91 -11.62 -14.41
N GLU A 162 -14.06 -12.93 -14.20
CA GLU A 162 -15.34 -13.49 -13.77
C GLU A 162 -15.69 -12.96 -12.36
N SER A 163 -16.68 -12.07 -12.28
CA SER A 163 -17.15 -11.52 -11.01
C SER A 163 -17.71 -12.62 -10.12
N ARG A 164 -17.28 -12.65 -8.86
CA ARG A 164 -17.76 -13.61 -7.85
C ARG A 164 -17.89 -12.91 -6.51
N PRO A 165 -19.11 -12.81 -5.95
CA PRO A 165 -19.34 -12.05 -4.73
C PRO A 165 -18.58 -12.67 -3.56
N VAL A 166 -17.79 -11.84 -2.87
CA VAL A 166 -17.05 -12.21 -1.67
C VAL A 166 -17.37 -11.22 -0.57
N ILE A 167 -17.82 -11.71 0.58
CA ILE A 167 -17.80 -10.91 1.81
C ILE A 167 -16.38 -10.93 2.34
N ILE A 168 -15.80 -9.74 2.45
CA ILE A 168 -14.48 -9.50 3.02
C ILE A 168 -14.62 -8.81 4.37
N GLY A 169 -13.87 -9.29 5.37
CA GLY A 169 -13.85 -8.72 6.71
C GLY A 169 -12.42 -8.50 7.19
N TRP A 170 -12.01 -7.24 7.31
CA TRP A 170 -10.72 -6.85 7.89
C TRP A 170 -10.86 -6.65 9.40
N PRO A 171 -9.87 -7.04 10.23
CA PRO A 171 -9.92 -6.67 11.64
C PRO A 171 -9.85 -5.14 11.75
N ARG A 172 -10.77 -4.51 12.49
CA ARG A 172 -10.82 -3.04 12.64
C ARG A 172 -9.53 -2.44 13.19
N SER A 173 -8.75 -3.25 13.91
CA SER A 173 -7.44 -2.89 14.44
C SER A 173 -6.42 -3.96 14.05
N ARG A 174 -6.37 -5.08 14.78
CA ARG A 174 -5.56 -6.25 14.47
C ARG A 174 -6.05 -7.44 15.28
N PHE A 175 -5.92 -8.67 14.77
CA PHE A 175 -6.06 -9.85 15.61
C PHE A 175 -4.89 -9.99 16.58
N GLU A 176 -5.15 -10.51 17.79
CA GLU A 176 -4.07 -10.82 18.72
C GLU A 176 -3.19 -11.96 18.21
N PHE A 177 -1.87 -11.78 18.32
CA PHE A 177 -0.88 -12.76 17.90
C PHE A 177 -1.00 -14.08 18.69
N GLY A 178 -0.84 -15.21 18.00
CA GLY A 178 -0.88 -16.54 18.60
C GLY A 178 -2.27 -17.02 19.08
N GLU A 179 -3.28 -16.16 19.04
CA GLU A 179 -4.66 -16.49 19.40
C GLU A 179 -5.37 -17.24 18.26
N LYS A 180 -6.55 -17.77 18.58
CA LYS A 180 -7.39 -18.51 17.63
C LYS A 180 -8.76 -17.88 17.54
N TYR A 181 -9.30 -17.87 16.33
CA TYR A 181 -10.56 -17.22 16.02
C TYR A 181 -11.48 -18.13 15.22
N ILE A 182 -12.77 -17.87 15.32
CA ILE A 182 -13.80 -18.41 14.46
C ILE A 182 -14.58 -17.27 13.84
N ALA A 183 -14.72 -17.32 12.52
CA ALA A 183 -15.58 -16.42 11.76
C ALA A 183 -16.82 -17.19 11.28
N VAL A 184 -17.98 -16.58 11.42
CA VAL A 184 -19.27 -17.18 11.09
C VAL A 184 -20.06 -16.20 10.22
N LEU A 185 -20.49 -16.70 9.07
CA LEU A 185 -21.34 -16.00 8.13
C LEU A 185 -22.79 -16.49 8.28
N PHE A 186 -23.74 -15.55 8.41
CA PHE A 186 -25.15 -15.82 8.68
C PHE A 186 -25.99 -15.73 7.40
N LYS A 187 -27.02 -16.58 7.28
CA LYS A 187 -27.86 -16.64 6.06
C LYS A 187 -29.17 -15.86 6.15
N SER A 188 -29.73 -15.68 7.36
CA SER A 188 -31.06 -15.08 7.55
C SER A 188 -31.14 -13.67 6.98
N THR A 189 -30.19 -12.82 7.33
CA THR A 189 -30.14 -11.42 6.88
C THR A 189 -29.91 -11.32 5.37
N LEU A 190 -29.01 -12.15 4.81
CA LEU A 190 -28.76 -12.21 3.36
C LEU A 190 -30.03 -12.60 2.57
N ASN A 191 -30.85 -13.50 3.10
CA ASN A 191 -32.09 -13.90 2.45
C ASN A 191 -33.29 -12.98 2.75
N SER A 192 -33.17 -12.03 3.70
CA SER A 192 -34.31 -11.21 4.17
C SER A 192 -35.00 -10.39 3.07
N GLY A 193 -34.27 -10.00 2.02
CA GLY A 193 -34.83 -9.30 0.85
C GLY A 193 -35.52 -10.20 -0.18
N TYR A 194 -35.29 -11.52 -0.16
CA TYR A 194 -35.84 -12.46 -1.16
C TYR A 194 -37.15 -13.13 -0.70
N TYR A 195 -37.34 -13.26 0.61
CA TYR A 195 -38.52 -13.90 1.20
C TYR A 195 -39.84 -13.13 0.96
N SER A 196 -39.81 -11.90 0.43
CA SER A 196 -41.03 -11.13 0.17
C SER A 196 -41.79 -11.54 -1.10
N SER A 197 -41.21 -12.34 -2.01
CA SER A 197 -41.84 -12.61 -3.32
C SER A 197 -41.74 -14.05 -3.85
N SER A 198 -40.89 -14.90 -3.27
CA SER A 198 -40.71 -16.29 -3.69
C SER A 198 -40.15 -17.09 -2.53
N ASP A 199 -40.70 -18.26 -2.19
CA ASP A 199 -40.17 -19.18 -1.16
C ASP A 199 -38.78 -19.78 -1.52
N VAL A 200 -37.91 -19.02 -2.18
CA VAL A 200 -36.58 -19.42 -2.67
C VAL A 200 -35.54 -18.83 -1.73
N GLU A 201 -34.83 -19.71 -1.02
CA GLU A 201 -33.62 -19.38 -0.26
C GLU A 201 -32.45 -19.34 -1.24
N LEU A 202 -31.95 -18.13 -1.54
CA LEU A 202 -30.86 -17.94 -2.50
C LEU A 202 -29.51 -18.29 -1.87
N PHE A 203 -29.29 -17.84 -0.64
CA PHE A 203 -28.07 -18.11 0.11
C PHE A 203 -28.27 -19.36 0.96
N THR A 204 -27.78 -20.49 0.46
CA THR A 204 -27.84 -21.79 1.14
C THR A 204 -26.43 -22.30 1.45
N PRO A 205 -26.23 -22.98 2.60
CA PRO A 205 -24.92 -23.51 2.95
C PRO A 205 -24.45 -24.54 1.93
N SER A 206 -23.14 -24.53 1.61
CA SER A 206 -22.55 -25.54 0.71
C SER A 206 -22.72 -26.96 1.29
N GLU A 207 -22.65 -27.99 0.43
CA GLU A 207 -22.75 -29.39 0.87
C GLU A 207 -21.72 -29.71 1.97
N GLY A 208 -20.53 -29.11 1.87
CA GLY A 208 -19.46 -29.21 2.87
C GLY A 208 -19.84 -28.63 4.22
N VAL A 209 -20.44 -27.43 4.24
CA VAL A 209 -20.93 -26.78 5.46
C VAL A 209 -22.02 -27.60 6.11
N GLN A 210 -23.02 -28.06 5.34
CA GLN A 210 -24.10 -28.91 5.87
C GLN A 210 -23.54 -30.18 6.53
N LYS A 211 -22.63 -30.89 5.85
CA LYS A 211 -21.97 -32.08 6.40
C LYS A 211 -21.15 -31.78 7.67
N ALA A 212 -20.50 -30.63 7.75
CA ALA A 212 -19.74 -30.24 8.92
C ALA A 212 -20.67 -29.95 10.12
N LEU A 213 -21.71 -29.14 9.92
CA LEU A 213 -22.69 -28.79 10.94
C LEU A 213 -23.42 -30.04 11.49
N ASP A 214 -23.77 -30.99 10.60
CA ASP A 214 -24.40 -32.27 10.94
C ASP A 214 -23.43 -33.32 11.53
N ARG A 215 -22.13 -33.00 11.62
CA ARG A 215 -21.05 -33.93 12.02
C ARG A 215 -21.04 -35.22 11.18
N ASN A 216 -21.24 -35.08 9.87
CA ASN A 216 -21.29 -36.17 8.89
C ASN A 216 -20.25 -36.00 7.74
N ALA A 217 -19.15 -35.29 8.00
CA ALA A 217 -18.09 -35.03 7.01
C ALA A 217 -17.01 -36.15 6.94
N GLY A 218 -17.23 -37.27 7.65
CA GLY A 218 -16.23 -38.34 7.81
C GLY A 218 -15.31 -38.11 9.02
N TRP A 219 -14.63 -39.17 9.46
CA TRP A 219 -13.97 -39.19 10.78
C TRP A 219 -12.92 -38.09 10.99
N LEU A 220 -12.07 -37.83 9.98
CA LEU A 220 -10.99 -36.85 10.08
C LEU A 220 -11.54 -35.42 10.12
N LEU A 221 -12.46 -35.08 9.21
CA LEU A 221 -13.08 -33.75 9.17
C LEU A 221 -13.95 -33.51 10.41
N ASN A 222 -14.73 -34.50 10.85
CA ASN A 222 -15.51 -34.39 12.09
C ASN A 222 -14.64 -34.14 13.32
N TYR A 223 -13.45 -34.75 13.38
CA TYR A 223 -12.49 -34.50 14.45
C TYR A 223 -11.97 -33.06 14.40
N VAL A 224 -11.58 -32.59 13.21
CA VAL A 224 -11.01 -31.25 12.99
C VAL A 224 -12.04 -30.15 13.25
N TYR A 225 -13.26 -30.28 12.74
CA TYR A 225 -14.36 -29.35 12.99
C TYR A 225 -14.94 -29.42 14.41
N GLY A 226 -14.57 -30.44 15.20
CA GLY A 226 -15.12 -30.61 16.55
C GLY A 226 -14.88 -29.39 17.45
N THR A 227 -13.68 -28.80 17.40
CA THR A 227 -13.34 -27.61 18.19
C THR A 227 -14.16 -26.38 17.79
N PRO A 228 -14.16 -25.93 16.52
CA PRO A 228 -14.94 -24.75 16.14
C PRO A 228 -16.46 -24.96 16.33
N LEU A 229 -16.98 -26.17 16.09
CA LEU A 229 -18.41 -26.45 16.30
C LEU A 229 -18.83 -26.41 17.76
N ASN A 230 -17.97 -26.85 18.68
CA ASN A 230 -18.23 -26.74 20.11
C ASN A 230 -18.16 -25.27 20.56
N ALA A 231 -17.21 -24.49 20.02
CA ALA A 231 -17.12 -23.08 20.33
C ALA A 231 -18.35 -22.29 19.86
N MET A 232 -18.91 -22.62 18.69
CA MET A 232 -20.20 -22.05 18.25
C MET A 232 -21.33 -22.37 19.25
N ASP A 233 -21.38 -23.61 19.76
CA ASP A 233 -22.37 -24.00 20.78
C ASP A 233 -22.19 -23.18 22.08
N ASP A 234 -20.94 -23.02 22.53
CA ASP A 234 -20.61 -22.32 23.77
C ASP A 234 -20.90 -20.80 23.68
N ILE A 235 -20.71 -20.20 22.50
CA ILE A 235 -21.03 -18.79 22.21
C ILE A 235 -22.55 -18.58 22.02
N GLY A 236 -23.30 -19.64 21.74
CA GLY A 236 -24.74 -19.59 21.52
C GLY A 236 -25.14 -19.24 20.08
N ILE A 237 -24.30 -19.59 19.11
CA ILE A 237 -24.59 -19.41 17.68
C ILE A 237 -25.62 -20.44 17.22
N ASP A 238 -26.73 -19.97 16.62
CA ASP A 238 -27.72 -20.86 16.01
C ASP A 238 -27.18 -21.46 14.70
N LYS A 239 -26.80 -22.73 14.75
CA LYS A 239 -26.28 -23.49 13.61
C LYS A 239 -27.24 -23.55 12.43
N SER A 240 -28.55 -23.38 12.66
CA SER A 240 -29.53 -23.37 11.58
C SER A 240 -29.43 -22.11 10.72
N ASP A 241 -28.82 -21.04 11.23
CA ASP A 241 -28.61 -19.77 10.54
C ASP A 241 -27.19 -19.61 9.96
N VAL A 242 -26.32 -20.61 10.12
CA VAL A 242 -24.96 -20.54 9.59
C VAL A 242 -24.96 -20.82 8.08
N LEU A 243 -24.55 -19.82 7.29
CA LEU A 243 -24.29 -19.96 5.85
C LEU A 243 -22.95 -20.65 5.60
N SER A 244 -21.91 -20.16 6.28
CA SER A 244 -20.55 -20.69 6.20
C SER A 244 -19.77 -20.29 7.45
N PHE A 245 -18.63 -20.93 7.69
CA PHE A 245 -17.75 -20.58 8.79
C PHE A 245 -16.29 -20.95 8.47
N THR A 246 -15.35 -20.33 9.16
CA THR A 246 -13.96 -20.77 9.17
C THR A 246 -13.33 -20.50 10.53
N TRP A 247 -12.23 -21.18 10.85
CA TRP A 247 -11.46 -20.93 12.06
C TRP A 247 -9.97 -20.95 11.73
N PHE A 248 -9.20 -20.20 12.48
CA PHE A 248 -7.80 -19.97 12.16
C PHE A 248 -6.98 -19.64 13.40
N THR A 249 -5.69 -19.96 13.33
CA THR A 249 -4.68 -19.53 14.29
C THR A 249 -3.93 -18.33 13.71
N VAL A 250 -3.72 -17.27 14.49
CA VAL A 250 -2.88 -16.13 14.09
C VAL A 250 -1.42 -16.44 14.39
N ARG A 251 -0.51 -15.96 13.54
CA ARG A 251 0.94 -16.14 13.71
C ARG A 251 1.44 -15.65 15.07
N GLN A 252 2.52 -16.25 15.52
CA GLN A 252 3.27 -15.75 16.67
C GLN A 252 3.91 -14.41 16.35
N GLU A 253 3.86 -13.46 17.28
CA GLU A 253 4.42 -12.12 17.10
C GLU A 253 5.88 -12.14 16.64
N ARG A 254 6.69 -12.98 17.29
CA ARG A 254 8.11 -13.15 16.95
C ARG A 254 8.35 -13.58 15.49
N GLU A 255 7.43 -14.35 14.90
CA GLU A 255 7.54 -14.78 13.50
C GLU A 255 7.38 -13.59 12.54
N VAL A 256 6.63 -12.57 12.97
CA VAL A 256 6.34 -11.37 12.17
C VAL A 256 7.37 -10.26 12.44
N LEU A 257 7.71 -9.99 13.71
CA LEU A 257 8.55 -8.84 14.06
C LEU A 257 10.06 -9.14 13.97
N GLU A 258 10.51 -10.32 14.36
CA GLU A 258 11.95 -10.63 14.42
C GLU A 258 12.65 -10.55 13.05
N PRO A 259 12.07 -10.98 11.92
CA PRO A 259 12.71 -10.86 10.62
C PRO A 259 13.17 -9.43 10.29
N MET A 260 12.28 -8.45 10.43
CA MET A 260 12.62 -7.05 10.17
C MET A 260 13.66 -6.51 11.15
N GLN A 261 13.50 -6.82 12.44
CA GLN A 261 14.48 -6.42 13.47
C GLN A 261 15.88 -7.00 13.18
N GLN A 262 15.96 -8.25 12.72
CA GLN A 262 17.22 -8.90 12.37
C GLN A 262 17.83 -8.32 11.09
N MET A 263 17.03 -8.03 10.07
CA MET A 263 17.50 -7.37 8.84
C MET A 263 18.04 -5.98 9.14
N ILE A 264 17.33 -5.18 9.94
CA ILE A 264 17.79 -3.86 10.38
C ILE A 264 19.09 -3.99 11.18
N ALA A 265 19.15 -4.86 12.19
CA ALA A 265 20.36 -5.06 12.98
C ALA A 265 21.57 -5.47 12.11
N THR A 266 21.33 -6.33 11.12
CA THR A 266 22.35 -6.74 10.15
C THR A 266 22.79 -5.57 9.27
N ALA A 267 21.84 -4.77 8.77
CA ALA A 267 22.12 -3.62 7.91
C ALA A 267 22.90 -2.52 8.65
N LEU A 268 22.55 -2.25 9.91
CA LEU A 268 23.22 -1.26 10.76
C LEU A 268 24.63 -1.70 11.19
N ALA A 269 24.85 -3.00 11.38
CA ALA A 269 26.18 -3.55 11.66
C ALA A 269 27.08 -3.65 10.42
N TYR A 270 26.50 -3.57 9.22
CA TYR A 270 27.25 -3.62 7.97
C TYR A 270 28.04 -2.31 7.77
N PRO A 271 29.28 -2.34 7.24
CA PRO A 271 30.08 -1.13 7.06
C PRO A 271 29.44 -0.16 6.06
N ASN A 272 28.70 0.84 6.55
CA ASN A 272 28.02 1.84 5.73
C ASN A 272 28.82 3.16 5.63
N TYR A 273 28.67 3.87 4.52
CA TYR A 273 29.34 5.14 4.25
C TYR A 273 28.43 6.10 3.49
N MET A 274 28.70 7.39 3.67
CA MET A 274 28.19 8.48 2.84
C MET A 274 29.37 9.23 2.22
N ARG A 275 29.25 9.69 0.97
CA ARG A 275 30.35 10.36 0.25
C ARG A 275 29.86 11.23 -0.92
N ASN A 276 30.81 11.84 -1.62
CA ASN A 276 30.60 12.51 -2.91
C ASN A 276 29.57 13.65 -2.87
N LEU A 277 29.54 14.41 -1.77
CA LEU A 277 28.66 15.58 -1.63
C LEU A 277 28.91 16.61 -2.74
N GLN A 278 27.85 16.96 -3.44
CA GLN A 278 27.83 17.95 -4.52
C GLN A 278 26.64 18.87 -4.35
N VAL A 279 26.78 20.12 -4.77
CA VAL A 279 25.65 21.06 -4.86
C VAL A 279 24.70 20.57 -5.95
N ALA A 280 23.41 20.60 -5.65
CA ALA A 280 22.31 20.25 -6.56
C ALA A 280 21.36 21.43 -6.76
N GLN A 281 20.35 21.25 -7.59
CA GLN A 281 19.28 22.23 -7.77
C GLN A 281 18.53 22.44 -6.45
N SER A 282 18.14 23.69 -6.18
CA SER A 282 17.40 24.03 -4.96
C SER A 282 16.04 23.33 -4.94
N LEU A 283 15.77 22.56 -3.89
CA LEU A 283 14.49 21.89 -3.63
C LEU A 283 13.66 22.55 -2.54
N GLY A 284 14.32 23.36 -1.69
CA GLY A 284 13.70 23.97 -0.52
C GLY A 284 13.13 25.37 -0.80
N ASP A 285 12.80 26.08 0.28
CA ASP A 285 12.20 27.41 0.20
C ASP A 285 13.24 28.44 -0.28
N PRO A 286 13.01 29.24 -1.34
CA PRO A 286 13.99 30.20 -1.83
C PRO A 286 14.47 31.23 -0.81
N ASP A 287 13.59 31.62 0.13
CA ASP A 287 13.89 32.62 1.14
C ASP A 287 14.61 32.02 2.35
N PHE A 288 14.42 30.73 2.63
CA PHE A 288 14.95 30.08 3.84
C PHE A 288 15.98 28.98 3.60
N GLY A 289 16.06 28.43 2.40
CA GLY A 289 17.03 27.43 1.97
C GLY A 289 18.40 28.04 1.73
N LEU A 290 19.45 27.40 2.25
CA LEU A 290 20.83 27.76 2.00
C LEU A 290 21.39 27.04 0.77
N VAL A 291 21.30 25.71 0.78
CA VAL A 291 21.86 24.86 -0.27
C VAL A 291 21.15 23.51 -0.29
N THR A 292 20.98 22.95 -1.49
CA THR A 292 20.63 21.54 -1.66
C THR A 292 21.88 20.77 -2.07
N LEU A 293 22.13 19.66 -1.38
CA LEU A 293 23.24 18.76 -1.62
C LEU A 293 22.70 17.42 -2.13
N LYS A 294 23.44 16.80 -3.05
CA LYS A 294 23.30 15.39 -3.41
C LYS A 294 24.56 14.62 -3.02
N GLY A 295 24.42 13.34 -2.69
CA GLY A 295 25.56 12.48 -2.36
C GLY A 295 25.20 11.01 -2.46
N ASP A 296 26.20 10.15 -2.26
CA ASP A 296 26.01 8.70 -2.27
C ASP A 296 25.84 8.19 -0.85
N ILE A 297 24.90 7.25 -0.64
CA ILE A 297 24.79 6.44 0.56
C ILE A 297 24.88 4.95 0.21
N SER A 298 25.60 4.19 1.03
CA SER A 298 25.70 2.75 0.87
C SER A 298 24.60 2.02 1.65
N LEU A 299 23.84 1.12 1.01
CA LEU A 299 22.72 0.34 1.58
C LEU A 299 22.95 -1.18 1.56
N VAL A 300 22.13 -1.95 2.27
CA VAL A 300 22.27 -3.42 2.32
C VAL A 300 21.10 -4.08 1.62
N ASN A 301 21.37 -4.78 0.52
CA ASN A 301 20.34 -5.45 -0.27
C ASN A 301 19.94 -6.79 0.35
N PHE A 302 18.62 -6.99 0.55
CA PHE A 302 18.00 -8.26 0.91
C PHE A 302 17.11 -8.81 -0.20
N ARG A 303 16.89 -8.03 -1.28
CA ARG A 303 16.06 -8.43 -2.41
C ARG A 303 16.78 -9.43 -3.29
N SER A 304 16.05 -10.49 -3.60
CA SER A 304 16.37 -11.48 -4.62
C SER A 304 16.22 -10.89 -6.02
N PRO A 305 16.64 -11.60 -7.09
CA PRO A 305 16.51 -11.11 -8.46
C PRO A 305 15.05 -10.82 -8.89
N ASP A 306 14.07 -11.56 -8.37
CA ASP A 306 12.64 -11.33 -8.61
C ASP A 306 12.06 -10.16 -7.79
N GLY A 307 12.89 -9.46 -7.00
CA GLY A 307 12.50 -8.35 -6.15
C GLY A 307 12.07 -8.76 -4.74
N GLY A 308 11.82 -10.05 -4.49
CA GLY A 308 11.33 -10.56 -3.22
C GLY A 308 12.38 -10.67 -2.13
N VAL A 309 11.94 -10.69 -0.88
CA VAL A 309 12.75 -10.85 0.34
C VAL A 309 12.24 -12.08 1.08
N PHE A 310 13.10 -13.09 1.26
CA PHE A 310 12.68 -14.42 1.71
C PHE A 310 13.52 -14.94 2.89
N PRO A 311 12.97 -15.83 3.72
CA PRO A 311 13.77 -16.60 4.67
C PRO A 311 14.97 -17.28 3.99
N PRO A 312 16.13 -17.37 4.65
CA PRO A 312 16.42 -16.99 6.03
C PRO A 312 16.74 -15.48 6.23
N TYR A 313 16.32 -14.60 5.32
CA TYR A 313 16.47 -13.13 5.41
C TYR A 313 17.94 -12.67 5.48
N ASN A 314 18.82 -13.40 4.82
CA ASN A 314 20.22 -13.00 4.70
C ASN A 314 20.37 -11.92 3.64
N TYR A 315 21.29 -10.98 3.87
CA TYR A 315 21.65 -10.01 2.83
C TYR A 315 22.25 -10.71 1.60
N ILE A 316 21.99 -10.14 0.43
CA ILE A 316 22.42 -10.63 -0.87
C ILE A 316 23.40 -9.61 -1.45
N PRO A 317 24.69 -9.95 -1.58
CA PRO A 317 25.67 -9.06 -2.20
C PRO A 317 25.28 -8.71 -3.64
N ASP A 318 24.94 -7.44 -3.87
CA ASP A 318 24.66 -6.90 -5.20
C ASP A 318 25.32 -5.52 -5.31
N PRO A 319 26.44 -5.39 -6.05
CA PRO A 319 27.12 -4.12 -6.24
C PRO A 319 26.24 -3.03 -6.87
N SER A 320 25.26 -3.38 -7.70
CA SER A 320 24.39 -2.36 -8.34
C SER A 320 23.35 -1.80 -7.38
N ARG A 321 22.98 -2.55 -6.33
CA ARG A 321 22.04 -2.12 -5.28
C ARG A 321 22.73 -1.65 -4.01
N ARG A 322 24.07 -1.66 -3.98
CA ARG A 322 24.86 -1.32 -2.79
C ARG A 322 24.92 0.18 -2.54
N VAL A 323 24.78 1.00 -3.58
CA VAL A 323 24.89 2.45 -3.49
C VAL A 323 23.65 3.05 -4.15
N THR A 324 23.03 4.00 -3.47
CA THR A 324 22.01 4.89 -4.03
C THR A 324 22.41 6.33 -3.70
N ASP A 325 21.82 7.29 -4.38
CA ASP A 325 21.97 8.70 -4.07
C ASP A 325 20.92 9.16 -3.06
N PHE A 326 21.30 10.17 -2.29
CA PHE A 326 20.39 10.93 -1.45
C PHE A 326 20.43 12.39 -1.86
N VAL A 327 19.35 13.09 -1.57
CA VAL A 327 19.27 14.56 -1.61
C VAL A 327 19.04 15.10 -0.22
N MET A 328 19.58 16.28 0.08
CA MET A 328 19.40 16.94 1.36
C MET A 328 19.36 18.45 1.20
N THR A 329 18.42 19.12 1.87
CA THR A 329 18.42 20.59 2.03
C THR A 329 19.01 21.01 3.36
N LEU A 330 19.74 22.12 3.34
CA LEU A 330 20.22 22.82 4.51
C LEU A 330 19.58 24.21 4.56
N PRO A 331 19.00 24.63 5.70
CA PRO A 331 18.44 25.96 5.87
C PRO A 331 19.53 27.02 6.05
N LYS A 332 19.19 28.27 5.73
CA LYS A 332 19.91 29.45 6.20
C LYS A 332 19.83 29.46 7.72
N TRP A 333 21.00 29.52 8.37
CA TRP A 333 21.12 29.43 9.82
C TRP A 333 22.16 30.43 10.32
N ASP A 334 21.75 31.32 11.20
CA ASP A 334 22.56 32.41 11.76
C ASP A 334 22.96 32.17 13.22
N LYS A 335 22.61 31.01 13.78
CA LYS A 335 22.89 30.61 15.15
C LYS A 335 24.03 29.62 15.24
N ALA A 336 24.64 29.56 16.43
CA ALA A 336 25.73 28.63 16.71
C ALA A 336 25.24 27.21 17.05
N GLU A 337 23.98 27.05 17.48
CA GLU A 337 23.44 25.73 17.78
C GLU A 337 23.31 24.86 16.51
N PRO A 338 23.65 23.56 16.58
CA PRO A 338 23.38 22.64 15.48
C PRO A 338 21.87 22.49 15.20
N ILE A 339 21.52 22.19 13.95
CA ILE A 339 20.13 22.01 13.50
C ILE A 339 19.72 20.53 13.51
N PRO A 340 18.47 20.20 13.82
CA PRO A 340 17.98 18.82 13.78
C PRO A 340 17.75 18.34 12.34
N ILE A 341 17.46 17.04 12.20
CA ILE A 341 17.33 16.36 10.91
C ILE A 341 15.93 15.74 10.77
N SER A 342 15.26 15.99 9.65
CA SER A 342 14.12 15.20 9.19
C SER A 342 14.57 14.24 8.09
N VAL A 343 14.22 12.96 8.24
CA VAL A 343 14.33 11.96 7.17
C VAL A 343 12.97 11.85 6.49
N TRP A 344 12.91 12.20 5.20
CA TRP A 344 11.68 12.30 4.43
C TRP A 344 11.43 11.05 3.57
N GLY A 345 10.23 10.47 3.69
CA GLY A 345 9.71 9.43 2.81
C GLY A 345 8.64 9.95 1.85
N HIS A 346 8.89 9.83 0.54
CA HIS A 346 7.98 10.30 -0.52
C HIS A 346 6.81 9.32 -0.80
N GLY A 347 5.80 9.79 -1.54
CA GLY A 347 4.62 9.00 -1.95
C GLY A 347 4.86 8.07 -3.15
N LEU A 348 3.85 7.24 -3.48
CA LEU A 348 3.94 6.16 -4.50
C LEU A 348 4.18 6.66 -5.93
N ALA A 349 3.57 7.78 -6.33
CA ALA A 349 3.73 8.33 -7.68
C ALA A 349 4.85 9.37 -7.77
N ASN A 350 5.77 9.39 -6.79
CA ASN A 350 6.74 10.46 -6.62
C ASN A 350 8.16 9.91 -6.44
N PHE A 351 9.14 10.80 -6.39
CA PHE A 351 10.54 10.51 -6.08
C PHE A 351 11.13 11.65 -5.25
N LYS A 352 12.31 11.43 -4.70
CA LYS A 352 12.92 12.32 -3.70
C LYS A 352 13.07 13.78 -4.16
N GLU A 353 13.18 14.07 -5.45
CA GLU A 353 13.29 15.45 -5.97
C GLU A 353 11.95 16.14 -6.30
N LEU A 354 10.84 15.40 -6.45
CA LEU A 354 9.62 15.96 -7.05
C LEU A 354 8.62 16.51 -6.01
N THR A 355 8.40 15.86 -4.86
CA THR A 355 7.64 16.49 -3.76
C THR A 355 8.52 17.43 -2.94
N ARG A 356 8.31 18.75 -3.05
CA ARG A 356 9.13 19.76 -2.34
C ARG A 356 8.64 20.12 -0.93
N THR A 357 7.42 19.73 -0.57
CA THR A 357 6.75 20.14 0.68
C THR A 357 7.57 19.81 1.93
N GLY A 358 8.20 18.63 1.99
CA GLY A 358 9.07 18.24 3.10
C GLY A 358 10.29 19.16 3.24
N TYR A 359 10.96 19.49 2.14
CA TYR A 359 12.13 20.37 2.12
C TYR A 359 11.76 21.82 2.48
N ILE A 360 10.68 22.34 1.90
CA ILE A 360 10.18 23.70 2.18
C ILE A 360 9.84 23.84 3.67
N MET A 361 9.13 22.85 4.23
CA MET A 361 8.79 22.84 5.66
C MET A 361 10.05 22.79 6.53
N GLY A 362 11.00 21.91 6.21
CA GLY A 362 12.27 21.81 6.92
C GLY A 362 13.05 23.12 6.92
N ASP A 363 13.17 23.78 5.76
CA ASP A 363 13.91 25.03 5.63
C ASP A 363 13.30 26.17 6.46
N ARG A 364 11.97 26.29 6.44
CA ARG A 364 11.23 27.28 7.24
C ARG A 364 11.37 27.03 8.73
N LEU A 365 11.41 25.76 9.15
CA LEU A 365 11.60 25.35 10.55
C LEU A 365 13.05 25.38 11.04
N GLY A 366 14.02 25.53 10.13
CA GLY A 366 15.44 25.47 10.49
C GLY A 366 15.93 24.05 10.73
N MET A 367 15.47 23.11 9.91
CA MET A 367 15.84 21.69 9.96
C MET A 367 16.53 21.28 8.66
N ALA A 368 17.51 20.38 8.75
CA ALA A 368 18.00 19.69 7.55
C ALA A 368 17.00 18.61 7.15
N THR A 369 16.72 18.45 5.87
CA THR A 369 15.81 17.42 5.37
C THR A 369 16.55 16.53 4.38
N ILE A 370 16.60 15.22 4.62
CA ILE A 370 17.29 14.23 3.76
C ILE A 370 16.30 13.17 3.26
N ALA A 371 16.43 12.77 1.99
CA ALA A 371 15.60 11.73 1.39
C ALA A 371 16.41 10.81 0.46
N ILE A 372 15.89 9.59 0.29
CA ILE A 372 16.29 8.64 -0.74
C ILE A 372 15.04 8.16 -1.48
N ASP A 373 15.22 7.57 -2.66
CA ASP A 373 14.12 6.90 -3.34
C ASP A 373 13.82 5.54 -2.72
N HIS A 374 12.53 5.19 -2.68
CA HIS A 374 12.11 3.81 -2.44
C HIS A 374 12.62 2.89 -3.56
N PRO A 375 12.79 1.58 -3.34
CA PRO A 375 13.01 0.65 -4.44
C PRO A 375 11.92 0.84 -5.52
N ASN A 376 12.27 0.66 -6.80
CA ASN A 376 11.34 0.81 -7.93
C ASN A 376 10.87 2.26 -8.20
N HIS A 377 11.48 3.27 -7.58
CA HIS A 377 11.19 4.69 -7.79
C HIS A 377 12.46 5.47 -8.16
N GLY A 378 12.28 6.59 -8.87
CA GLY A 378 13.34 7.55 -9.18
C GLY A 378 14.64 6.90 -9.66
N THR A 379 15.76 7.23 -9.02
CA THR A 379 17.10 6.74 -9.38
C THR A 379 17.34 5.27 -9.03
N ARG A 380 16.34 4.59 -8.44
CA ARG A 380 16.37 3.15 -8.11
C ARG A 380 15.62 2.30 -9.12
N VAL A 381 15.37 2.84 -10.30
CA VAL A 381 14.90 2.13 -11.49
C VAL A 381 16.09 1.83 -12.40
N THR A 382 16.07 0.70 -13.09
CA THR A 382 17.15 0.31 -14.01
C THR A 382 16.69 0.23 -15.46
N ASP A 383 17.40 0.93 -16.35
CA ASP A 383 17.07 0.98 -17.80
C ASP A 383 17.37 -0.33 -18.54
N PHE A 384 18.33 -1.12 -18.06
CA PHE A 384 18.88 -2.26 -18.83
C PHE A 384 18.31 -3.64 -18.46
N ASP A 385 17.63 -3.75 -17.31
CA ASP A 385 16.98 -4.98 -16.83
C ASP A 385 15.63 -4.63 -16.19
N SER A 386 14.62 -4.45 -17.05
CA SER A 386 13.28 -4.00 -16.65
C SER A 386 12.57 -4.93 -15.68
N LEU A 387 13.06 -6.16 -15.47
CA LEU A 387 12.51 -7.08 -14.47
C LEU A 387 13.29 -7.08 -13.15
N LYS A 388 14.50 -6.50 -13.10
CA LYS A 388 15.30 -6.43 -11.88
C LYS A 388 14.82 -5.33 -10.95
N GLU A 389 14.65 -4.11 -11.46
CA GLU A 389 14.13 -2.95 -10.72
C GLU A 389 13.24 -2.11 -11.64
N PRO A 390 12.05 -2.63 -12.03
CA PRO A 390 11.08 -1.89 -12.82
C PRO A 390 10.65 -0.61 -12.11
N HIS A 391 10.24 0.40 -12.86
CA HIS A 391 9.46 1.51 -12.32
C HIS A 391 8.17 0.98 -11.65
N ILE A 392 7.69 1.64 -10.60
CA ILE A 392 6.51 1.20 -9.85
C ILE A 392 5.27 0.99 -10.73
N SER A 393 5.05 1.85 -11.72
CA SER A 393 3.97 1.69 -12.72
C SER A 393 4.10 0.43 -13.57
N MET A 394 5.31 -0.10 -13.76
CA MET A 394 5.53 -1.41 -14.38
C MET A 394 5.44 -2.55 -13.36
N ALA A 395 5.83 -2.32 -12.11
CA ALA A 395 5.78 -3.34 -11.07
C ALA A 395 4.35 -3.79 -10.75
N VAL A 396 3.35 -2.92 -10.95
CA VAL A 396 1.93 -3.19 -10.71
C VAL A 396 1.19 -3.81 -11.90
N THR A 397 1.79 -3.89 -13.09
CA THR A 397 1.05 -4.26 -14.33
C THR A 397 1.11 -5.74 -14.70
N SER A 398 1.86 -6.56 -13.97
CA SER A 398 2.04 -7.97 -14.31
C SER A 398 2.07 -8.89 -13.09
N PRO A 399 1.49 -10.10 -13.18
CA PRO A 399 1.69 -11.13 -12.17
C PRO A 399 3.15 -11.51 -11.96
N LEU A 400 3.99 -11.36 -12.99
CA LEU A 400 5.43 -11.65 -12.91
C LEU A 400 6.20 -10.66 -12.02
N THR A 401 5.69 -9.44 -11.87
CA THR A 401 6.35 -8.36 -11.10
C THR A 401 5.78 -8.22 -9.69
N ILE A 402 4.85 -9.09 -9.26
CA ILE A 402 4.26 -9.02 -7.92
C ILE A 402 5.32 -8.99 -6.80
N MET A 403 6.42 -9.74 -6.95
CA MET A 403 7.49 -9.76 -5.96
C MET A 403 8.34 -8.47 -5.96
N GLN A 404 8.37 -7.73 -7.07
CA GLN A 404 8.96 -6.39 -7.12
C GLN A 404 8.14 -5.42 -6.26
N LEU A 405 6.82 -5.42 -6.44
CA LEU A 405 5.89 -4.63 -5.62
C LEU A 405 5.99 -4.99 -4.14
N LEU A 406 5.82 -6.27 -3.79
CA LEU A 406 5.77 -6.66 -2.38
C LEU A 406 7.12 -6.54 -1.67
N GLY A 407 8.22 -6.85 -2.35
CA GLY A 407 9.57 -6.74 -1.79
C GLY A 407 10.03 -5.30 -1.54
N MET A 408 9.44 -4.33 -2.24
CA MET A 408 9.68 -2.90 -2.02
C MET A 408 9.38 -2.50 -0.57
N PHE A 409 8.21 -2.88 -0.03
CA PHE A 409 7.82 -2.50 1.33
C PHE A 409 8.83 -2.98 2.39
N VAL A 410 9.32 -4.21 2.21
CA VAL A 410 10.30 -4.83 3.10
C VAL A 410 11.65 -4.13 3.00
N GLN A 411 12.17 -3.96 1.77
CA GLN A 411 13.50 -3.37 1.58
C GLN A 411 13.52 -1.87 1.94
N ALA A 412 12.48 -1.11 1.61
CA ALA A 412 12.39 0.32 1.92
C ALA A 412 12.46 0.59 3.44
N THR A 413 11.83 -0.28 4.25
CA THR A 413 11.88 -0.18 5.71
C THR A 413 13.32 -0.32 6.24
N VAL A 414 14.08 -1.28 5.70
CA VAL A 414 15.50 -1.48 6.07
C VAL A 414 16.37 -0.31 5.59
N ASP A 415 16.18 0.13 4.36
CA ASP A 415 16.97 1.22 3.75
C ASP A 415 16.84 2.52 4.55
N HIS A 416 15.62 2.89 4.95
CA HIS A 416 15.41 4.09 5.76
C HIS A 416 16.02 3.99 7.15
N ASN A 417 16.06 2.81 7.77
CA ASN A 417 16.79 2.61 9.02
C ASN A 417 18.30 2.87 8.85
N VAL A 418 18.89 2.49 7.71
CA VAL A 418 20.29 2.82 7.39
C VAL A 418 20.48 4.31 7.16
N VAL A 419 19.56 4.98 6.48
CA VAL A 419 19.57 6.45 6.28
C VAL A 419 19.53 7.17 7.62
N ILE A 420 18.59 6.80 8.50
CA ILE A 420 18.43 7.38 9.84
C ILE A 420 19.71 7.21 10.67
N SER A 421 20.26 5.99 10.74
CA SER A 421 21.53 5.75 11.45
C SER A 421 22.69 6.55 10.85
N SER A 422 22.72 6.70 9.52
CA SER A 422 23.77 7.47 8.84
C SER A 422 23.62 8.97 9.04
N ALA A 423 22.39 9.49 9.07
CA ALA A 423 22.06 10.86 9.41
C ALA A 423 22.46 11.19 10.86
N SER A 424 22.31 10.22 11.78
CA SER A 424 22.74 10.36 13.17
C SER A 424 24.26 10.39 13.34
N ASN A 425 24.97 9.46 12.70
CA ASN A 425 26.36 9.19 13.06
C ASN A 425 27.39 9.67 12.04
N THR A 426 27.08 9.55 10.75
CA THR A 426 28.04 9.71 9.64
C THR A 426 27.93 11.08 8.99
N LEU A 427 26.71 11.52 8.69
CA LEU A 427 26.42 12.75 7.97
C LEU A 427 26.94 14.02 8.68
N PRO A 428 26.83 14.17 10.03
CA PRO A 428 27.35 15.36 10.70
C PRO A 428 28.87 15.49 10.55
N GLN A 429 29.59 14.36 10.57
CA GLN A 429 31.04 14.33 10.38
C GLN A 429 31.42 14.60 8.92
N LEU A 430 30.64 14.07 7.97
CA LEU A 430 30.86 14.31 6.55
C LEU A 430 30.69 15.80 6.21
N LEU A 431 29.63 16.43 6.70
CA LEU A 431 29.38 17.87 6.50
C LEU A 431 30.39 18.76 7.20
N ALA A 432 30.81 18.43 8.42
CA ALA A 432 31.82 19.21 9.14
C ALA A 432 33.17 19.28 8.41
N ASN A 433 33.45 18.32 7.51
CA ASN A 433 34.65 18.27 6.68
C ASN A 433 34.39 18.66 5.22
N TRP A 434 33.18 19.09 4.87
CA TRP A 434 32.84 19.49 3.51
C TRP A 434 33.24 20.95 3.28
N GLU A 435 34.19 21.16 2.38
CA GLU A 435 34.66 22.50 2.00
C GLU A 435 34.10 22.91 0.63
N ASN A 436 33.42 24.05 0.59
CA ASN A 436 32.92 24.65 -0.64
C ASN A 436 33.06 26.18 -0.57
N SER A 437 33.61 26.80 -1.62
CA SER A 437 33.87 28.24 -1.67
C SER A 437 32.60 29.09 -1.69
N ASP A 438 31.52 28.58 -2.27
CA ASP A 438 30.27 29.31 -2.44
C ASP A 438 29.41 29.21 -1.16
N TYR A 439 29.65 28.17 -0.36
CA TYR A 439 28.97 27.90 0.91
C TYR A 439 29.97 27.69 2.05
N PRO A 440 30.76 28.71 2.42
CA PRO A 440 31.83 28.58 3.42
C PRO A 440 31.32 28.39 4.86
N ASN A 441 30.03 28.66 5.12
CA ASN A 441 29.41 28.61 6.43
C ASN A 441 28.10 27.80 6.37
N ILE A 442 28.20 26.48 6.31
CA ILE A 442 27.02 25.60 6.44
C ILE A 442 26.70 25.32 7.91
N PRO A 443 25.41 25.14 8.27
CA PRO A 443 25.04 24.77 9.64
C PRO A 443 25.58 23.38 10.01
N ALA A 444 25.97 23.23 11.28
CA ALA A 444 26.27 21.92 11.86
C ALA A 444 24.97 21.13 12.08
N LEU A 445 25.01 19.81 11.91
CA LEU A 445 23.87 18.93 12.18
C LEU A 445 23.91 18.36 13.60
N ASP A 446 22.74 18.26 14.21
CA ASP A 446 22.50 17.57 15.47
C ASP A 446 22.06 16.12 15.20
N GLY A 447 23.02 15.20 15.16
CA GLY A 447 22.74 13.77 14.98
C GLY A 447 21.98 13.11 16.14
N SER A 448 21.70 13.84 17.23
CA SER A 448 20.89 13.37 18.36
C SER A 448 19.45 13.86 18.34
N ARG A 449 19.09 14.71 17.36
CA ARG A 449 17.72 15.22 17.17
C ARG A 449 17.22 14.86 15.76
N ILE A 450 16.55 13.72 15.65
CA ILE A 450 16.13 13.16 14.36
C ILE A 450 14.69 12.69 14.40
N MET A 451 13.94 13.05 13.37
CA MET A 451 12.60 12.53 13.16
C MET A 451 12.43 11.92 11.77
N PHE A 452 11.39 11.10 11.64
CA PHE A 452 10.92 10.63 10.34
C PHE A 452 9.65 11.39 9.94
N ASP A 453 9.63 11.90 8.72
CA ASP A 453 8.46 12.47 8.07
C ASP A 453 8.05 11.63 6.87
N GLY A 454 6.76 11.35 6.71
CA GLY A 454 6.29 10.58 5.56
C GLY A 454 4.89 10.99 5.12
N MET A 455 4.67 10.96 3.81
CA MET A 455 3.37 11.20 3.18
C MET A 455 2.98 10.02 2.29
N SER A 456 1.69 9.64 2.26
CA SER A 456 1.18 8.57 1.40
C SER A 456 1.97 7.27 1.62
N LEU A 457 2.60 6.70 0.59
CA LEU A 457 3.50 5.54 0.71
C LEU A 457 4.59 5.73 1.79
N GLY A 458 5.22 6.91 1.85
CA GLY A 458 6.20 7.24 2.89
C GLY A 458 5.57 7.22 4.29
N GLY A 459 4.30 7.62 4.41
CA GLY A 459 3.51 7.48 5.62
C GLY A 459 3.19 6.01 5.96
N MET A 460 2.83 5.19 4.97
CA MET A 460 2.56 3.76 5.14
C MET A 460 3.79 3.00 5.66
N LEU A 461 4.94 3.21 5.01
CA LEU A 461 6.23 2.66 5.44
C LEU A 461 6.68 3.26 6.78
N GLY A 462 6.36 4.53 7.01
CA GLY A 462 6.71 5.30 8.19
C GLY A 462 6.21 4.72 9.50
N VAL A 463 5.07 4.02 9.49
CA VAL A 463 4.58 3.31 10.69
C VAL A 463 5.60 2.26 11.14
N ALA A 464 6.11 1.43 10.24
CA ALA A 464 7.12 0.40 10.56
C ALA A 464 8.51 1.01 10.79
N ILE A 465 8.94 1.96 9.95
CA ILE A 465 10.23 2.65 10.08
C ILE A 465 10.34 3.32 11.45
N GLY A 466 9.35 4.12 11.81
CA GLY A 466 9.35 4.85 13.07
C GLY A 466 9.28 3.95 14.29
N ALA A 467 8.63 2.79 14.22
CA ALA A 467 8.62 1.80 15.31
C ALA A 467 9.97 1.06 15.48
N THR A 468 10.74 0.91 14.40
CA THR A 468 11.92 0.03 14.36
C THR A 468 13.25 0.76 14.47
N ALA A 469 13.35 2.01 13.99
CA ALA A 469 14.59 2.78 14.00
C ALA A 469 15.02 3.22 15.41
N PRO A 470 16.20 2.85 15.92
CA PRO A 470 16.60 3.20 17.28
C PRO A 470 16.90 4.69 17.49
N GLU A 471 17.40 5.40 16.47
CA GLU A 471 17.90 6.78 16.58
C GLU A 471 16.83 7.86 16.44
N LEU A 472 15.56 7.51 16.16
CA LEU A 472 14.48 8.48 16.03
C LEU A 472 13.94 8.97 17.37
N ASP A 473 13.66 10.27 17.46
CA ASP A 473 12.90 10.90 18.53
C ASP A 473 11.39 10.77 18.30
N GLY A 474 10.94 10.68 17.05
CA GLY A 474 9.52 10.60 16.70
C GLY A 474 9.29 10.37 15.21
N ALA A 475 8.03 10.08 14.85
CA ALA A 475 7.57 10.01 13.48
C ALA A 475 6.28 10.82 13.28
N TYR A 476 6.20 11.56 12.17
CA TYR A 476 4.98 12.27 11.77
C TYR A 476 4.53 11.79 10.39
N LEU A 477 3.29 11.32 10.29
CA LEU A 477 2.76 10.66 9.09
C LEU A 477 1.53 11.39 8.56
N VAL A 478 1.49 11.58 7.25
CA VAL A 478 0.43 12.29 6.53
C VAL A 478 -0.23 11.36 5.53
N ASN A 479 -1.56 11.20 5.61
CA ASN A 479 -2.33 10.30 4.75
C ASN A 479 -1.63 8.94 4.59
N GLY A 480 -1.27 8.31 5.71
CA GLY A 480 -0.49 7.07 5.71
C GLY A 480 -0.79 6.23 6.94
N ALA A 481 -0.74 4.91 6.77
CA ALA A 481 -1.15 3.94 7.78
C ALA A 481 -0.54 2.55 7.51
N GLY A 482 -0.62 1.64 8.49
CA GLY A 482 -0.41 0.21 8.25
C GLY A 482 -1.62 -0.43 7.53
N SER A 483 -1.72 -1.76 7.56
CA SER A 483 -2.76 -2.53 6.84
C SER A 483 -2.64 -2.37 5.32
N LEU A 484 -1.44 -2.66 4.79
CA LEU A 484 -1.05 -2.35 3.41
C LEU A 484 -2.03 -2.93 2.38
N MET A 485 -2.42 -4.20 2.48
CA MET A 485 -3.28 -4.78 1.45
C MET A 485 -4.74 -4.37 1.57
N GLN A 486 -5.20 -3.98 2.75
CA GLN A 486 -6.52 -3.36 2.91
C GLN A 486 -6.56 -2.03 2.15
N ILE A 487 -5.54 -1.18 2.39
CA ILE A 487 -5.37 0.08 1.67
C ILE A 487 -5.43 -0.16 0.17
N PHE A 488 -4.59 -1.05 -0.37
CA PHE A 488 -4.56 -1.27 -1.82
C PHE A 488 -5.88 -1.77 -2.38
N SER A 489 -6.57 -2.70 -1.70
CA SER A 489 -7.82 -3.27 -2.23
C SER A 489 -9.03 -2.35 -2.14
N GLU A 490 -8.98 -1.34 -1.26
CA GLU A 490 -10.03 -0.33 -1.09
C GLU A 490 -9.65 1.01 -1.74
N SER A 491 -8.48 1.07 -2.39
CA SER A 491 -7.97 2.27 -3.04
C SER A 491 -8.59 2.44 -4.42
N THR A 492 -8.80 3.68 -4.85
CA THR A 492 -9.08 4.01 -6.26
C THR A 492 -7.96 3.54 -7.20
N PHE A 493 -6.74 3.29 -6.69
CA PHE A 493 -5.66 2.66 -7.45
C PHE A 493 -5.83 1.16 -7.70
N TRP A 494 -6.85 0.50 -7.16
CA TRP A 494 -6.99 -0.95 -7.27
C TRP A 494 -7.30 -1.40 -8.70
N ASP A 495 -8.42 -0.96 -9.24
CA ASP A 495 -9.00 -1.48 -10.48
C ASP A 495 -8.05 -1.29 -11.66
N ASP A 496 -7.48 -0.10 -11.79
CA ASP A 496 -6.67 0.29 -12.95
C ASP A 496 -5.16 -0.03 -12.79
N PHE A 497 -4.66 -0.16 -11.56
CA PHE A 497 -3.22 -0.39 -11.31
C PHE A 497 -2.94 -1.70 -10.58
N THR A 498 -3.30 -1.77 -9.30
CA THR A 498 -2.73 -2.79 -8.42
C THR A 498 -3.29 -4.17 -8.71
N SER A 499 -4.54 -4.28 -9.18
CA SER A 499 -5.17 -5.56 -9.51
C SER A 499 -4.46 -6.29 -10.66
N ASN A 500 -3.70 -5.60 -11.51
CA ASN A 500 -3.01 -6.18 -12.67
C ASN A 500 -1.85 -7.12 -12.29
N VAL A 501 -1.38 -7.09 -11.04
CA VAL A 501 -0.46 -8.11 -10.52
C VAL A 501 -1.13 -9.48 -10.32
N ILE A 502 -2.42 -9.60 -10.61
CA ILE A 502 -3.19 -10.84 -10.48
C ILE A 502 -3.64 -11.28 -11.88
N PRO A 503 -3.47 -12.56 -12.27
CA PRO A 503 -3.86 -13.04 -13.58
C PRO A 503 -5.31 -12.69 -13.96
N GLN A 504 -5.49 -12.13 -15.15
CA GLN A 504 -6.80 -11.75 -15.71
C GLN A 504 -7.73 -12.95 -15.95
N ASN A 505 -7.16 -14.15 -15.98
CA ASN A 505 -7.96 -15.36 -16.09
C ASN A 505 -8.41 -15.90 -14.73
N MET A 506 -8.19 -15.23 -13.59
CA MET A 506 -8.73 -15.60 -12.28
C MET A 506 -10.12 -14.96 -12.05
N SER A 507 -10.96 -15.55 -11.21
CA SER A 507 -12.21 -14.90 -10.78
C SER A 507 -11.98 -13.90 -9.65
N GLY A 508 -12.93 -13.01 -9.39
CA GLY A 508 -12.88 -12.07 -8.26
C GLY A 508 -12.64 -12.76 -6.91
N ALA A 509 -13.27 -13.93 -6.70
CA ALA A 509 -13.05 -14.74 -5.50
C ALA A 509 -11.63 -15.31 -5.41
N GLU A 510 -11.04 -15.75 -6.52
CA GLU A 510 -9.64 -16.21 -6.55
C GLU A 510 -8.66 -15.05 -6.33
N LEU A 511 -8.99 -13.85 -6.80
CA LEU A 511 -8.25 -12.61 -6.60
C LEU A 511 -8.18 -12.22 -5.11
N THR A 512 -9.30 -12.29 -4.37
CA THR A 512 -9.28 -11.98 -2.92
C THR A 512 -8.41 -12.96 -2.11
N PHE A 513 -8.32 -14.23 -2.54
CA PHE A 513 -7.39 -15.18 -1.94
C PHE A 513 -5.92 -14.78 -2.20
N VAL A 514 -5.60 -14.27 -3.39
CA VAL A 514 -4.27 -13.73 -3.71
C VAL A 514 -3.98 -12.48 -2.89
N LEU A 515 -4.94 -11.58 -2.72
CA LEU A 515 -4.82 -10.41 -1.85
C LEU A 515 -4.43 -10.82 -0.40
N ALA A 516 -5.08 -11.87 0.13
CA ALA A 516 -4.72 -12.41 1.44
C ALA A 516 -3.31 -13.04 1.48
N MET A 517 -2.85 -13.65 0.39
CA MET A 517 -1.46 -14.11 0.25
C MET A 517 -0.47 -12.94 0.27
N MET A 518 -0.79 -11.84 -0.43
CA MET A 518 0.03 -10.63 -0.45
C MET A 518 0.17 -10.07 0.97
N GLN A 519 -0.93 -9.97 1.74
CA GLN A 519 -0.90 -9.46 3.12
C GLN A 519 -0.01 -10.35 4.00
N HIS A 520 -0.17 -11.67 3.87
CA HIS A 520 0.64 -12.62 4.65
C HIS A 520 2.15 -12.48 4.37
N TYR A 521 2.52 -12.15 3.14
CA TYR A 521 3.91 -11.88 2.78
C TYR A 521 4.42 -10.56 3.37
N VAL A 522 3.69 -9.46 3.20
CA VAL A 522 4.15 -8.12 3.62
C VAL A 522 4.06 -7.86 5.12
N ASP A 523 3.40 -8.72 5.88
CA ASP A 523 3.25 -8.62 7.34
C ASP A 523 4.56 -8.31 8.09
N ILE A 524 5.71 -8.80 7.61
CA ILE A 524 7.02 -8.52 8.24
C ILE A 524 7.46 -7.05 8.10
N ALA A 525 6.79 -6.27 7.25
CA ALA A 525 7.04 -4.85 7.02
C ALA A 525 5.78 -3.98 7.16
N ASP A 526 4.60 -4.60 7.32
CA ASP A 526 3.36 -3.88 7.54
C ASP A 526 3.35 -3.22 8.92
N GLY A 527 3.24 -1.89 8.93
CA GLY A 527 3.32 -1.05 10.12
C GLY A 527 2.39 -1.43 11.26
N ASN A 528 1.20 -1.95 10.99
CA ASN A 528 0.23 -2.28 12.06
C ASN A 528 0.63 -3.51 12.88
N ASN A 529 1.58 -4.31 12.39
CA ASN A 529 2.23 -5.32 13.23
C ASN A 529 3.18 -4.70 14.26
N PHE A 530 3.73 -3.52 13.98
CA PHE A 530 4.74 -2.82 14.81
C PHE A 530 4.19 -1.64 15.61
N ALA A 531 3.01 -1.11 15.27
CA ALA A 531 2.50 0.16 15.81
C ALA A 531 2.42 0.21 17.36
N HIS A 532 2.15 -0.92 18.03
CA HIS A 532 2.11 -0.99 19.49
C HIS A 532 3.47 -0.69 20.14
N LEU A 533 4.58 -0.85 19.40
CA LEU A 533 5.94 -0.59 19.88
C LEU A 533 6.22 0.91 20.08
N TYR A 534 5.43 1.82 19.50
CA TYR A 534 5.56 3.25 19.80
C TYR A 534 5.27 3.55 21.27
N ARG A 535 4.26 2.87 21.86
CA ARG A 535 3.92 2.99 23.29
C ARG A 535 4.67 1.99 24.16
N ASN A 536 4.81 0.76 23.67
CA ASN A 536 5.35 -0.38 24.42
C ASN A 536 6.57 -0.98 23.70
N PRO A 537 7.67 -0.23 23.57
CA PRO A 537 8.84 -0.71 22.84
C PRO A 537 9.54 -1.86 23.60
N PRO A 538 10.40 -2.63 22.92
CA PRO A 538 11.19 -3.66 23.57
C PRO A 538 12.11 -3.08 24.67
N SER A 539 12.48 -3.91 25.64
CA SER A 539 13.34 -3.53 26.76
C SER A 539 14.59 -2.76 26.30
N GLY A 540 14.82 -1.58 26.88
CA GLY A 540 15.98 -0.73 26.57
C GLY A 540 15.68 0.40 25.58
N ARG A 541 14.46 0.49 25.04
CA ARG A 541 13.98 1.64 24.25
C ARG A 541 12.91 2.40 25.03
N ALA A 542 12.86 3.71 24.82
CA ALA A 542 11.81 4.57 25.38
C ALA A 542 10.61 4.65 24.42
N PRO A 543 9.38 4.88 24.92
CA PRO A 543 8.24 5.18 24.06
C PRO A 543 8.57 6.32 23.11
N ARG A 544 8.08 6.21 21.88
CA ARG A 544 8.38 7.15 20.79
C ARG A 544 7.10 7.87 20.37
N PRO A 545 7.07 9.21 20.42
CA PRO A 545 6.02 10.03 19.84
C PRO A 545 5.67 9.65 18.40
N MET A 546 4.36 9.56 18.13
CA MET A 546 3.80 9.36 16.80
C MET A 546 2.67 10.36 16.59
N GLY A 547 2.87 11.29 15.66
CA GLY A 547 1.82 12.18 15.17
C GLY A 547 1.29 11.69 13.83
N MET A 548 -0.03 11.75 13.65
CA MET A 548 -0.67 11.42 12.38
C MET A 548 -1.69 12.47 12.01
N HIS A 549 -1.86 12.70 10.72
CA HIS A 549 -3.12 13.28 10.23
C HIS A 549 -3.56 12.63 8.93
N TYR A 550 -4.86 12.67 8.69
CA TYR A 550 -5.48 12.07 7.52
C TYR A 550 -6.62 12.93 6.98
N SER A 551 -6.78 12.91 5.66
CA SER A 551 -7.94 13.45 4.97
C SER A 551 -9.16 12.55 5.16
N LEU A 552 -10.27 13.12 5.61
CA LEU A 552 -11.56 12.43 5.59
C LEU A 552 -12.01 12.22 4.15
N GLY A 553 -12.46 11.00 3.84
CA GLY A 553 -12.88 10.63 2.49
C GLY A 553 -11.73 10.39 1.50
N ASP A 554 -10.50 10.19 2.00
CA ASP A 554 -9.36 9.83 1.16
C ASP A 554 -9.63 8.50 0.42
N GLY A 555 -9.86 8.59 -0.90
CA GLY A 555 -10.16 7.44 -1.75
C GLY A 555 -8.93 6.61 -2.13
N SER A 556 -7.73 7.13 -1.90
CA SER A 556 -6.49 6.36 -2.12
C SER A 556 -6.09 5.59 -0.86
N LEU A 557 -6.29 6.19 0.31
CA LEU A 557 -5.88 5.69 1.62
C LEU A 557 -7.10 5.57 2.54
N THR A 558 -7.69 4.36 2.58
CA THR A 558 -8.85 4.07 3.41
C THR A 558 -8.68 4.55 4.86
N ASN A 559 -9.63 5.36 5.32
CA ASN A 559 -9.62 5.93 6.66
C ASN A 559 -9.68 4.83 7.74
N ASP A 560 -10.18 3.63 7.43
CA ASP A 560 -10.20 2.50 8.36
C ASP A 560 -8.81 2.00 8.71
N ALA A 561 -7.88 1.96 7.76
CA ALA A 561 -6.49 1.59 8.01
C ALA A 561 -5.79 2.64 8.91
N THR A 562 -6.13 3.92 8.73
CA THR A 562 -5.66 5.00 9.60
C THR A 562 -6.19 4.84 11.03
N ARG A 563 -7.50 4.62 11.18
CA ARG A 563 -8.13 4.35 12.48
C ARG A 563 -7.52 3.12 13.17
N ALA A 564 -7.25 2.05 12.42
CA ALA A 564 -6.58 0.85 12.92
C ALA A 564 -5.19 1.19 13.48
N SER A 565 -4.38 1.94 12.73
CA SER A 565 -3.04 2.37 13.14
C SER A 565 -3.10 3.21 14.42
N ALA A 566 -4.03 4.17 14.48
CA ALA A 566 -4.25 5.04 15.61
C ALA A 566 -4.68 4.28 16.87
N GLU A 567 -5.56 3.28 16.72
CA GLU A 567 -6.00 2.44 17.84
C GLU A 567 -4.85 1.59 18.40
N ILE A 568 -4.04 0.97 17.53
CA ILE A 568 -2.91 0.11 17.97
C ILE A 568 -1.81 0.95 18.63
N ALA A 569 -1.52 2.14 18.09
CA ALA A 569 -0.55 3.07 18.65
C ALA A 569 -1.10 3.91 19.83
N ASP A 570 -2.37 3.74 20.19
CA ASP A 570 -3.07 4.49 21.23
C ASP A 570 -2.94 6.02 21.04
N LEU A 571 -3.32 6.49 19.85
CA LEU A 571 -3.33 7.90 19.50
C LEU A 571 -4.67 8.53 19.90
N PRO A 572 -4.66 9.61 20.71
CA PRO A 572 -5.88 10.38 20.96
C PRO A 572 -6.29 11.15 19.70
N LEU A 573 -7.59 11.19 19.40
CA LEU A 573 -8.11 12.10 18.38
C LEU A 573 -8.00 13.55 18.90
N LEU A 574 -7.44 14.44 18.11
CA LEU A 574 -7.25 15.85 18.46
C LEU A 574 -8.39 16.72 17.94
N LYS A 575 -8.57 17.91 18.53
CA LYS A 575 -9.45 18.93 17.99
C LYS A 575 -8.87 19.61 16.75
N GLU A 576 -9.67 19.97 15.76
CA GLU A 576 -11.15 19.82 15.69
C GLU A 576 -11.58 18.41 15.26
N VAL A 577 -12.64 17.88 15.89
CA VAL A 577 -13.25 16.60 15.50
C VAL A 577 -14.30 16.89 14.43
N ILE A 578 -14.04 16.42 13.21
CA ILE A 578 -14.91 16.61 12.06
C ILE A 578 -15.89 15.44 11.95
N GLU A 579 -15.37 14.21 12.06
CA GLU A 579 -16.16 12.98 12.14
C GLU A 579 -15.86 12.28 13.48
N PRO A 580 -16.85 12.02 14.35
CA PRO A 580 -16.62 11.31 15.60
C PRO A 580 -16.10 9.89 15.40
N GLU A 581 -15.12 9.48 16.20
CA GLU A 581 -14.51 8.14 16.18
C GLU A 581 -14.60 7.45 17.55
N PRO A 582 -15.75 6.90 17.96
CA PRO A 582 -15.96 6.38 19.33
C PRO A 582 -14.97 5.28 19.76
N SER A 583 -14.31 4.66 18.79
CA SER A 583 -13.24 3.69 18.96
C SER A 583 -11.93 4.27 19.53
N LEU A 584 -11.65 5.54 19.27
CA LEU A 584 -10.41 6.20 19.64
C LEU A 584 -10.55 6.95 20.97
N ARG A 585 -9.44 7.09 21.69
CA ARG A 585 -9.41 7.97 22.87
C ARG A 585 -9.73 9.40 22.45
N TYR A 586 -10.63 10.05 23.17
CA TYR A 586 -11.15 11.39 22.84
C TYR A 586 -11.81 11.47 21.46
N GLY A 587 -12.29 10.36 20.92
CA GLY A 587 -12.88 10.29 19.57
C GLY A 587 -14.15 11.11 19.36
N GLU A 588 -14.88 11.47 20.42
CA GLU A 588 -16.08 12.33 20.31
C GLU A 588 -15.77 13.81 20.56
N GLU A 589 -14.95 14.12 21.57
CA GLU A 589 -14.74 15.50 22.04
C GLU A 589 -13.43 16.14 21.53
N GLY A 590 -12.47 15.31 21.13
CA GLY A 590 -11.12 15.70 20.75
C GLY A 590 -10.26 16.18 21.93
N LEU A 591 -8.96 15.89 21.87
CA LEU A 591 -7.96 16.43 22.78
C LEU A 591 -7.36 17.73 22.22
N ASP A 592 -7.11 18.73 23.09
CA ASP A 592 -6.67 20.05 22.64
C ASP A 592 -5.27 20.07 22.00
N ARG A 593 -4.40 19.12 22.38
CA ARG A 593 -3.00 19.04 21.96
C ARG A 593 -2.51 17.61 21.98
N PHE A 594 -1.38 17.36 21.33
CA PHE A 594 -0.70 16.07 21.39
C PHE A 594 -0.40 15.66 22.85
N GLU A 595 -0.64 14.41 23.17
CA GLU A 595 -0.35 13.82 24.47
C GLU A 595 1.07 13.27 24.47
N ASN A 596 2.05 14.05 24.93
CA ASN A 596 3.48 13.68 24.86
C ASN A 596 3.91 13.34 23.42
N GLY A 597 3.42 14.11 22.44
CA GLY A 597 3.70 13.89 21.02
C GLY A 597 2.90 12.75 20.38
N PHE A 598 1.89 12.18 21.05
CA PHE A 598 0.95 11.23 20.45
C PHE A 598 -0.37 11.92 20.10
N GLY A 599 -0.86 11.71 18.88
CA GLY A 599 -2.15 12.27 18.46
C GLY A 599 -2.47 12.03 16.99
N LEU A 600 -3.77 12.01 16.71
CA LEU A 600 -4.35 11.90 15.38
C LEU A 600 -5.15 13.17 15.07
N VAL A 601 -4.90 13.81 13.94
CA VAL A 601 -5.65 14.97 13.47
C VAL A 601 -6.50 14.57 12.27
N GLN A 602 -7.77 14.95 12.29
CA GLN A 602 -8.63 14.89 11.11
C GLN A 602 -8.43 16.14 10.27
N SER A 603 -8.32 15.94 8.97
CA SER A 603 -8.38 17.02 8.00
C SER A 603 -9.67 16.91 7.19
N GLY A 604 -10.45 17.98 7.20
CA GLY A 604 -11.62 18.11 6.34
C GLY A 604 -11.22 18.40 4.91
N PHE A 605 -12.13 18.10 3.99
CA PHE A 605 -12.00 18.47 2.59
C PHE A 605 -12.58 19.86 2.34
N GLY A 606 -11.89 20.68 1.54
CA GLY A 606 -12.47 21.88 0.95
C GLY A 606 -13.27 21.50 -0.30
N LEU A 607 -14.47 20.93 -0.15
CA LEU A 607 -15.35 20.45 -1.24
C LEU A 607 -15.49 21.46 -2.39
N GLU A 608 -15.59 22.75 -2.07
CA GLU A 608 -15.68 23.82 -3.06
C GLU A 608 -14.49 23.85 -4.04
N LEU A 609 -13.27 23.58 -3.58
CA LEU A 609 -12.06 23.67 -4.43
C LEU A 609 -11.93 22.49 -5.39
N ALA A 610 -12.39 21.30 -4.98
CA ALA A 610 -12.41 20.12 -5.83
C ALA A 610 -13.58 20.12 -6.82
N ASP A 611 -14.77 20.56 -6.39
CA ASP A 611 -15.91 20.81 -7.28
C ASP A 611 -15.55 21.87 -8.33
N GLU A 612 -14.88 22.97 -7.94
CA GLU A 612 -14.38 23.98 -8.88
C GLU A 612 -13.32 23.42 -9.84
N THR A 613 -12.45 22.54 -9.36
CA THR A 613 -11.42 21.89 -10.17
C THR A 613 -12.05 20.90 -11.16
N LEU A 614 -13.01 20.10 -10.72
CA LEU A 614 -13.79 19.17 -11.56
C LEU A 614 -14.66 19.92 -12.58
N ASN A 615 -15.28 21.04 -12.19
CA ASN A 615 -16.03 21.89 -13.11
C ASN A 615 -15.10 22.56 -14.15
N SER A 616 -13.88 22.94 -13.76
CA SER A 616 -12.86 23.44 -14.69
C SER A 616 -12.42 22.36 -15.68
N PHE A 617 -12.37 21.08 -15.27
CA PHE A 617 -12.15 19.94 -16.16
C PHE A 617 -13.28 19.78 -17.19
N LYS A 618 -14.53 19.90 -16.75
CA LYS A 618 -15.71 19.81 -17.62
C LYS A 618 -15.81 20.96 -18.64
N GLU A 619 -15.20 22.11 -18.36
CA GLU A 619 -15.17 23.27 -19.27
C GLU A 619 -13.96 23.27 -20.24
N PHE A 620 -13.02 22.33 -20.11
CA PHE A 620 -11.80 22.28 -20.92
C PHE A 620 -12.04 21.60 -22.28
N ASP A 621 -12.14 22.40 -23.35
CA ASP A 621 -12.20 21.91 -24.74
C ASP A 621 -10.83 21.40 -25.21
N ILE A 622 -10.62 20.10 -25.02
CA ILE A 622 -9.40 19.35 -25.40
C ILE A 622 -9.08 19.49 -26.90
N GLY A 623 -10.11 19.49 -27.76
CA GLY A 623 -9.93 19.53 -29.21
C GLY A 623 -9.42 20.88 -29.71
N GLY A 624 -9.98 21.96 -29.18
CA GLY A 624 -9.59 23.33 -29.54
C GLY A 624 -8.27 23.80 -28.95
N THR A 625 -7.89 23.31 -27.77
CA THR A 625 -6.76 23.85 -26.99
C THR A 625 -5.42 23.19 -27.33
N LEU A 626 -5.43 21.90 -27.67
CA LEU A 626 -4.22 21.12 -27.97
C LEU A 626 -3.93 20.99 -29.49
N GLY A 627 -4.75 21.60 -30.36
CA GLY A 627 -4.55 21.56 -31.81
C GLY A 627 -4.62 20.15 -32.41
N LEU A 628 -5.49 19.30 -31.85
CA LEU A 628 -5.56 17.86 -32.12
C LEU A 628 -6.28 17.48 -33.43
N ASP A 629 -6.48 18.44 -34.32
CA ASP A 629 -7.06 18.19 -35.65
C ASP A 629 -6.13 17.34 -36.55
N ASP A 630 -4.84 17.24 -36.23
CA ASP A 630 -3.86 16.40 -36.93
C ASP A 630 -3.25 15.33 -36.01
N ALA A 631 -3.62 14.07 -36.25
CA ALA A 631 -3.46 12.88 -35.42
C ALA A 631 -2.02 12.31 -35.25
N GLY A 632 -0.97 13.13 -35.41
CA GLY A 632 0.43 12.68 -35.27
C GLY A 632 0.89 12.40 -33.83
N PRO A 633 0.62 13.28 -32.85
CA PRO A 633 1.19 13.15 -31.49
C PRO A 633 0.57 12.00 -30.67
N LEU A 634 -0.74 11.76 -30.81
CA LEU A 634 -1.46 10.71 -30.07
C LEU A 634 -1.12 9.29 -30.53
N ALA A 635 -0.73 9.10 -31.80
CA ALA A 635 -0.37 7.80 -32.35
C ALA A 635 0.93 7.24 -31.74
N GLY A 636 1.89 8.12 -31.42
CA GLY A 636 3.10 7.77 -30.68
C GLY A 636 2.82 7.51 -29.20
N LEU A 637 1.86 8.25 -28.62
CA LEU A 637 1.52 8.16 -27.20
C LEU A 637 0.80 6.84 -26.88
N LEU A 638 -0.12 6.36 -27.73
CA LEU A 638 -0.92 5.12 -27.56
C LEU A 638 -0.19 3.79 -27.83
N GLY A 639 1.12 3.82 -28.09
CA GLY A 639 1.88 2.60 -28.39
C GLY A 639 1.39 1.85 -29.64
N ILE A 640 0.69 2.52 -30.56
CA ILE A 640 0.22 1.92 -31.81
C ILE A 640 1.39 1.91 -32.79
N THR A 641 2.16 0.83 -32.67
CA THR A 641 3.31 0.43 -33.49
C THR A 641 3.01 0.22 -34.98
N GLY A 642 2.02 0.87 -35.60
CA GLY A 642 1.54 0.39 -36.90
C GLY A 642 0.56 1.29 -37.65
N ASN A 643 1.02 1.80 -38.80
CA ASN A 643 0.28 2.40 -39.92
C ASN A 643 -1.26 2.47 -39.75
N ILE A 644 -1.76 3.59 -39.24
CA ILE A 644 -3.11 4.04 -39.53
C ILE A 644 -3.14 4.34 -41.04
N PRO A 645 -4.02 3.71 -41.84
CA PRO A 645 -4.11 4.00 -43.26
C PRO A 645 -4.51 5.47 -43.48
N ASP A 646 -3.78 6.18 -44.33
CA ASP A 646 -4.06 7.59 -44.66
C ASP A 646 -5.55 7.79 -45.00
N GLY A 647 -6.21 8.69 -44.26
CA GLY A 647 -7.58 9.12 -44.53
C GLY A 647 -8.69 8.45 -43.71
N VAL A 648 -8.38 7.68 -42.66
CA VAL A 648 -9.37 7.17 -41.70
C VAL A 648 -9.41 8.07 -40.46
N PRO A 649 -10.54 8.71 -40.11
CA PRO A 649 -10.68 9.49 -38.88
C PRO A 649 -10.44 8.62 -37.65
N PHE A 650 -9.65 9.11 -36.68
CA PHE A 650 -9.30 8.42 -35.43
C PHE A 650 -10.52 7.90 -34.65
N ALA A 651 -11.62 8.66 -34.67
CA ALA A 651 -12.90 8.28 -34.08
C ALA A 651 -13.47 6.97 -34.64
N ASP A 652 -13.29 6.69 -35.94
CA ASP A 652 -13.75 5.45 -36.57
C ASP A 652 -12.83 4.25 -36.30
N TYR A 653 -11.56 4.50 -35.93
CA TYR A 653 -10.61 3.44 -35.55
C TYR A 653 -10.86 2.92 -34.12
N ILE A 654 -11.16 3.82 -33.18
CA ILE A 654 -11.51 3.47 -31.79
C ILE A 654 -12.93 2.87 -31.68
N ARG A 655 -13.81 3.16 -32.63
CA ARG A 655 -15.16 2.58 -32.74
C ARG A 655 -15.19 1.04 -32.71
N ASN A 656 -14.15 0.38 -33.22
CA ASN A 656 -14.02 -1.08 -33.17
C ASN A 656 -13.63 -1.65 -31.80
N TYR A 657 -13.10 -0.82 -30.90
CA TYR A 657 -12.71 -1.20 -29.53
C TYR A 657 -13.81 -0.91 -28.50
N VAL A 658 -14.64 0.10 -28.74
CA VAL A 658 -15.65 0.59 -27.76
C VAL A 658 -17.08 0.16 -28.10
N GLY A 659 -17.29 -0.45 -29.28
CA GLY A 659 -18.56 -1.02 -29.72
C GLY A 659 -19.52 0.00 -30.35
N ASP A 660 -20.32 -0.47 -31.31
CA ASP A 660 -21.29 0.34 -32.04
C ASP A 660 -22.51 0.66 -31.16
N ASN A 661 -22.44 1.78 -30.44
CA ASN A 661 -23.62 2.59 -30.15
C ASN A 661 -23.26 4.07 -30.37
N ASP A 662 -24.22 4.78 -30.95
CA ASP A 662 -24.06 6.03 -31.68
C ASP A 662 -23.28 7.14 -30.93
N ALA A 663 -22.29 7.73 -31.62
CA ALA A 663 -21.72 9.06 -31.43
C ALA A 663 -21.70 9.55 -29.97
N VAL A 664 -20.89 8.89 -29.16
CA VAL A 664 -20.56 9.32 -27.81
C VAL A 664 -19.60 10.51 -27.94
N GLU A 665 -20.10 11.73 -27.69
CA GLU A 665 -19.24 12.91 -27.52
C GLU A 665 -18.19 12.59 -26.44
N ILE A 666 -16.98 13.11 -26.58
CA ILE A 666 -15.87 12.92 -25.63
C ILE A 666 -16.33 13.20 -24.19
N ASP A 667 -17.26 14.13 -24.01
CA ASP A 667 -17.92 14.46 -22.75
C ASP A 667 -18.54 13.24 -22.05
N THR A 668 -19.14 12.28 -22.78
CA THR A 668 -19.74 11.07 -22.18
C THR A 668 -18.70 9.99 -21.86
N ILE A 669 -17.51 10.04 -22.48
CA ILE A 669 -16.35 9.22 -22.11
C ILE A 669 -15.70 9.81 -20.84
N VAL A 670 -15.66 11.13 -20.74
CA VAL A 670 -15.22 11.86 -19.54
C VAL A 670 -16.22 11.62 -18.39
N ASP A 671 -17.52 11.74 -18.58
CA ASP A 671 -18.50 11.49 -17.50
C ASP A 671 -18.38 10.07 -16.92
N LYS A 672 -18.07 9.05 -17.74
CA LYS A 672 -17.86 7.67 -17.27
C LYS A 672 -16.51 7.40 -16.60
N ILE A 673 -15.50 8.22 -16.89
CA ILE A 673 -14.15 8.10 -16.31
C ILE A 673 -14.04 8.94 -15.03
N TYR A 674 -14.82 10.02 -14.91
CA TYR A 674 -14.59 11.07 -13.90
C TYR A 674 -15.68 11.24 -12.83
N GLU A 675 -16.88 10.69 -12.97
CA GLU A 675 -17.89 10.77 -11.90
C GLU A 675 -17.50 9.87 -10.71
N GLY A 676 -16.91 10.48 -9.66
CA GLY A 676 -16.56 9.85 -8.37
C GLY A 676 -15.04 9.74 -8.13
N GLU A 677 -14.32 9.09 -9.03
CA GLU A 677 -12.91 8.71 -8.82
C GLU A 677 -11.94 9.90 -8.80
N ALA A 678 -12.23 10.99 -9.52
CA ALA A 678 -11.38 12.17 -9.56
C ALA A 678 -11.46 12.98 -8.25
N GLU A 679 -12.66 13.11 -7.67
CA GLU A 679 -12.84 13.72 -6.35
C GLU A 679 -12.12 12.89 -5.29
N ASP A 680 -12.34 11.56 -5.31
CA ASP A 680 -11.72 10.59 -4.41
C ASP A 680 -10.18 10.53 -4.53
N PHE A 681 -9.63 10.69 -5.74
CA PHE A 681 -8.19 10.81 -5.97
C PHE A 681 -7.63 12.16 -5.49
N LEU A 682 -8.32 13.27 -5.76
CA LEU A 682 -7.87 14.60 -5.36
C LEU A 682 -7.88 14.80 -3.83
N THR A 683 -8.77 14.12 -3.10
CA THR A 683 -8.78 14.13 -1.62
C THR A 683 -7.47 13.61 -1.02
N HIS A 684 -6.78 12.69 -1.70
CA HIS A 684 -5.54 12.08 -1.23
C HIS A 684 -4.35 13.06 -1.20
N PHE A 685 -4.26 13.93 -2.21
CA PHE A 685 -3.16 14.91 -2.35
C PHE A 685 -3.44 16.24 -1.65
N ASN A 686 -4.53 16.32 -0.90
CA ASN A 686 -4.81 17.46 -0.05
C ASN A 686 -3.68 17.59 1.00
N ARG A 687 -3.09 18.79 1.10
CA ARG A 687 -2.08 19.15 2.13
C ARG A 687 -2.63 19.12 3.56
N GLY A 688 -3.92 18.86 3.70
CA GLY A 688 -4.66 18.98 4.94
C GLY A 688 -5.18 20.41 5.13
N SER A 689 -6.16 20.60 6.01
CA SER A 689 -6.63 21.94 6.36
C SER A 689 -5.51 22.78 6.96
N ALA A 690 -5.62 24.11 6.91
CA ALA A 690 -4.63 25.01 7.51
C ALA A 690 -4.39 24.65 8.99
N GLU A 691 -5.42 24.23 9.71
CA GLU A 691 -5.35 23.73 11.08
C GLU A 691 -4.52 22.45 11.17
N ALA A 692 -4.78 21.45 10.31
CA ALA A 692 -4.03 20.19 10.30
C ALA A 692 -2.53 20.41 10.01
N VAL A 693 -2.21 21.29 9.06
CA VAL A 693 -0.82 21.67 8.75
C VAL A 693 -0.20 22.41 9.93
N GLN A 694 -0.91 23.35 10.56
CA GLN A 694 -0.42 24.02 11.77
C GLN A 694 -0.14 23.03 12.90
N ARG A 695 -1.01 22.05 13.15
CA ARG A 695 -0.77 20.98 14.13
C ARG A 695 0.48 20.19 13.81
N SER A 696 0.70 19.89 12.52
CA SER A 696 1.91 19.20 12.07
C SER A 696 3.19 19.98 12.38
N ILE A 697 3.14 21.31 12.21
CA ILE A 697 4.25 22.21 12.53
C ILE A 697 4.46 22.28 14.04
N GLU A 698 3.40 22.44 14.83
CA GLU A 698 3.46 22.48 16.29
C GLU A 698 4.09 21.22 16.87
N TRP A 699 3.71 20.07 16.34
CA TRP A 699 4.28 18.78 16.75
C TRP A 699 5.79 18.73 16.55
N ARG A 700 6.30 19.16 15.38
CA ARG A 700 7.73 19.18 15.06
C ARG A 700 8.48 20.15 15.98
N CYS A 701 7.88 21.32 16.20
CA CYS A 701 8.41 22.36 17.08
C CYS A 701 8.55 21.88 18.52
N GLU A 702 7.54 21.19 19.05
CA GLU A 702 7.55 20.63 20.40
C GLU A 702 8.51 19.44 20.53
N LEU A 703 8.47 18.51 19.57
CA LEU A 703 9.31 17.30 19.59
C LEU A 703 10.80 17.64 19.62
N LEU A 704 11.23 18.49 18.69
CA LEU A 704 12.65 18.79 18.46
C LEU A 704 13.14 20.04 19.19
N ASN A 705 12.26 20.68 19.97
CA ASN A 705 12.50 21.94 20.66
C ASN A 705 13.08 22.99 19.69
N LEU A 706 12.32 23.28 18.64
CA LEU A 706 12.72 24.19 17.57
C LEU A 706 12.62 25.66 18.00
N ASP A 707 13.17 26.54 17.17
CA ASP A 707 13.14 27.98 17.41
C ASP A 707 11.70 28.54 17.37
N PRO A 708 11.23 29.22 18.44
CA PRO A 708 9.86 29.72 18.50
C PRO A 708 9.49 30.73 17.40
N ASP A 709 10.43 31.56 16.95
CA ASP A 709 10.19 32.56 15.90
C ASP A 709 10.03 31.87 14.54
N ARG A 710 10.90 30.89 14.23
CA ARG A 710 10.78 30.01 13.05
C ARG A 710 9.48 29.22 13.06
N CYS A 711 9.09 28.67 14.21
CA CYS A 711 7.82 27.96 14.37
C CYS A 711 6.61 28.85 14.12
N SER A 712 6.63 30.08 14.65
CA SER A 712 5.53 31.04 14.47
C SER A 712 5.43 31.48 13.00
N PHE A 713 6.57 31.73 12.37
CA PHE A 713 6.65 32.07 10.95
C PHE A 713 6.17 30.93 10.03
N ALA A 714 6.64 29.70 10.27
CA ALA A 714 6.24 28.55 9.46
C ALA A 714 4.72 28.33 9.52
N LYS A 715 4.09 28.57 10.67
CA LYS A 715 2.62 28.51 10.80
C LYS A 715 1.91 29.61 10.01
N GLU A 716 2.41 30.85 10.05
CA GLU A 716 1.87 31.95 9.26
C GLU A 716 1.97 31.63 7.76
N LYS A 717 3.12 31.15 7.30
CA LYS A 717 3.31 30.72 5.90
C LYS A 717 2.46 29.54 5.49
N ALA A 718 2.22 28.58 6.39
CA ALA A 718 1.30 27.49 6.09
C ALA A 718 -0.13 27.98 5.82
N VAL A 719 -0.59 29.03 6.52
CA VAL A 719 -1.89 29.66 6.24
C VAL A 719 -1.87 30.37 4.90
N GLU A 720 -0.83 31.18 4.64
CA GLU A 720 -0.70 31.86 3.35
C GLU A 720 -0.65 30.86 2.18
N ASP A 721 0.09 29.75 2.33
CA ASP A 721 0.18 28.70 1.31
C ASP A 721 -1.14 27.96 1.13
N ALA A 722 -1.92 27.77 2.20
CA ALA A 722 -3.26 27.17 2.12
C ALA A 722 -4.28 28.13 1.47
N GLU A 723 -4.15 29.43 1.71
CA GLU A 723 -5.02 30.47 1.12
C GLU A 723 -4.66 30.81 -0.34
N ASN A 724 -3.39 30.70 -0.71
CA ASN A 724 -2.88 31.06 -2.05
C ASN A 724 -2.56 29.84 -2.93
N GLY A 725 -2.50 28.63 -2.36
CA GLY A 725 -2.04 27.43 -3.04
C GLY A 725 -3.05 26.89 -4.05
N SER A 726 -2.60 26.67 -5.28
CA SER A 726 -3.31 25.84 -6.24
C SER A 726 -2.75 24.41 -6.21
N VAL A 727 -3.60 23.41 -6.38
CA VAL A 727 -3.26 21.96 -6.41
C VAL A 727 -2.12 21.62 -7.40
N LEU A 728 -1.85 22.52 -8.37
CA LEU A 728 -0.81 22.44 -9.39
C LEU A 728 0.64 22.40 -8.91
N ASP A 729 0.98 23.16 -7.86
CA ASP A 729 2.39 23.42 -7.52
C ASP A 729 3.12 22.15 -7.04
N ASP A 730 2.38 21.12 -6.63
CA ASP A 730 2.91 19.79 -6.26
C ASP A 730 2.82 18.76 -7.41
N LEU A 731 2.05 19.05 -8.47
CA LEU A 731 1.86 18.17 -9.64
C LEU A 731 2.82 18.51 -10.80
N ILE A 732 3.37 19.73 -10.83
CA ILE A 732 4.24 20.22 -11.92
C ILE A 732 5.63 20.60 -11.39
N PRO A 733 6.72 20.00 -11.90
CA PRO A 733 8.08 20.46 -11.64
C PRO A 733 8.35 21.84 -12.27
N GLY A 734 9.11 22.70 -11.57
CA GLY A 734 10.00 23.66 -12.25
C GLY A 734 9.44 25.02 -12.69
N GLY A 735 8.18 25.36 -12.45
CA GLY A 735 7.63 26.66 -12.84
C GLY A 735 8.15 27.85 -12.01
N THR A 736 9.28 28.46 -12.40
CA THR A 736 9.42 29.89 -12.12
C THR A 736 8.31 30.64 -12.86
N ASP A 737 7.79 31.70 -12.25
CA ASP A 737 6.58 32.48 -12.57
C ASP A 737 6.29 32.95 -14.02
N ASN A 738 7.04 32.53 -15.04
CA ASN A 738 6.98 33.07 -16.38
C ASN A 738 6.90 31.97 -17.46
N ASP A 739 5.74 31.92 -18.12
CA ASP A 739 5.38 31.16 -19.33
C ASP A 739 4.85 29.72 -19.15
N PRO A 740 3.52 29.49 -19.23
CA PRO A 740 2.90 28.17 -19.08
C PRO A 740 3.17 27.22 -20.25
N THR A 741 3.66 27.71 -21.39
CA THR A 741 4.00 26.88 -22.55
C THR A 741 5.31 26.13 -22.35
N ASP A 742 6.28 26.75 -21.66
CA ASP A 742 7.56 26.14 -21.33
C ASP A 742 7.39 25.06 -20.24
N GLN A 743 6.48 25.27 -19.28
CA GLN A 743 6.17 24.29 -18.23
C GLN A 743 5.63 22.95 -18.77
N ILE A 744 4.78 22.98 -19.80
CA ILE A 744 4.23 21.77 -20.42
C ILE A 744 5.32 21.03 -21.21
N ASN A 745 6.18 21.76 -21.92
CA ASN A 745 7.29 21.16 -22.68
C ASN A 745 8.36 20.57 -21.77
N ASP A 746 8.69 21.23 -20.65
CA ASP A 746 9.66 20.72 -19.66
C ASP A 746 9.18 19.42 -19.00
N ILE A 747 7.88 19.30 -18.68
CA ILE A 747 7.27 18.05 -18.16
C ILE A 747 7.34 16.92 -19.18
N ILE A 748 7.08 17.23 -20.45
CA ILE A 748 7.11 16.28 -21.55
C ILE A 748 8.56 15.83 -21.81
N ASP A 749 9.52 16.75 -21.84
CA ASP A 749 10.93 16.44 -22.12
C ASP A 749 11.59 15.69 -20.95
N GLU A 750 11.32 16.07 -19.69
CA GLU A 750 11.87 15.42 -18.49
C GLU A 750 11.25 14.03 -18.23
N GLY A 751 9.97 13.84 -18.62
CA GLY A 751 9.27 12.56 -18.57
C GLY A 751 9.61 11.61 -19.73
N LEU A 752 9.85 12.13 -20.94
CA LEU A 752 10.15 11.33 -22.13
C LEU A 752 11.62 10.91 -22.24
N ASP A 753 12.56 11.69 -21.71
CA ASP A 753 13.98 11.32 -21.71
C ASP A 753 14.28 10.05 -20.88
N ASN A 754 13.35 9.62 -20.02
CA ASN A 754 13.50 8.46 -19.12
C ASN A 754 12.64 7.23 -19.51
N ILE A 755 11.87 7.28 -20.61
CA ILE A 755 10.94 6.19 -20.99
C ILE A 755 11.11 5.83 -22.46
N GLU A 756 11.83 4.74 -22.76
CA GLU A 756 11.70 4.05 -24.05
C GLU A 756 10.37 3.27 -24.08
N VAL A 757 9.37 3.82 -24.76
CA VAL A 757 8.08 3.17 -24.98
C VAL A 757 8.27 1.98 -25.93
N THR A 758 8.28 0.75 -25.38
CA THR A 758 8.12 -0.47 -26.18
C THR A 758 6.65 -0.81 -26.37
N GLU A 759 6.25 -1.13 -27.60
CA GLU A 759 4.89 -1.47 -28.03
C GLU A 759 4.11 -2.35 -27.04
N GLY A 760 2.97 -1.85 -26.55
CA GLY A 760 1.97 -2.63 -25.81
C GLY A 760 1.50 -2.06 -24.47
N SER A 761 1.91 -0.86 -24.06
CA SER A 761 1.51 -0.29 -22.76
C SER A 761 0.20 0.51 -22.83
N ALA A 762 -0.76 0.15 -21.97
CA ALA A 762 -1.94 0.95 -21.66
C ALA A 762 -1.59 2.28 -20.93
N GLY A 763 -0.34 2.44 -20.49
CA GLY A 763 0.18 3.65 -19.81
C GLY A 763 0.21 4.93 -20.67
N ALA A 764 -0.10 4.82 -21.96
CA ALA A 764 -0.35 5.96 -22.83
C ALA A 764 -1.48 6.87 -22.36
N MET A 765 -2.55 6.26 -21.86
CA MET A 765 -3.79 6.94 -21.48
C MET A 765 -3.60 7.76 -20.20
N GLU A 766 -2.76 7.29 -19.28
CA GLU A 766 -2.55 7.92 -17.97
C GLU A 766 -1.58 9.10 -18.01
N TRP A 767 -0.54 9.03 -18.84
CA TRP A 767 0.26 10.23 -19.14
C TRP A 767 -0.59 11.28 -19.83
N LEU A 768 -1.50 10.86 -20.71
CA LEU A 768 -2.51 11.75 -21.29
C LEU A 768 -3.37 12.38 -20.19
N LEU A 769 -3.87 11.61 -19.23
CA LEU A 769 -4.66 12.13 -18.11
C LEU A 769 -3.87 13.11 -17.24
N LEU A 770 -2.62 12.80 -16.91
CA LEU A 770 -1.76 13.68 -16.11
C LEU A 770 -1.40 14.97 -16.87
N VAL A 771 -1.09 14.86 -18.16
CA VAL A 771 -0.85 15.99 -19.06
C VAL A 771 -2.12 16.82 -19.27
N LEU A 772 -3.29 16.19 -19.37
CA LEU A 772 -4.59 16.87 -19.45
C LEU A 772 -4.92 17.60 -18.13
N LEU A 773 -4.62 16.97 -16.98
CA LEU A 773 -4.72 17.55 -15.64
C LEU A 773 -3.87 18.81 -15.54
N VAL A 774 -2.59 18.68 -15.84
CA VAL A 774 -1.60 19.76 -15.89
C VAL A 774 -2.03 20.87 -16.86
N SER A 775 -2.49 20.52 -18.07
CA SER A 775 -2.87 21.48 -19.10
C SER A 775 -4.13 22.28 -18.73
N ALA A 776 -5.16 21.61 -18.20
CA ALA A 776 -6.39 22.24 -17.76
C ALA A 776 -6.16 23.17 -16.56
N LEU A 777 -5.30 22.74 -15.64
CA LEU A 777 -4.94 23.52 -14.48
C LEU A 777 -4.04 24.74 -14.84
N CYS A 778 -3.09 24.61 -15.77
CA CYS A 778 -2.32 25.73 -16.34
C CYS A 778 -3.23 26.76 -17.06
N TYR A 779 -4.27 26.28 -17.76
CA TYR A 779 -5.28 27.12 -18.41
C TYR A 779 -6.08 27.96 -17.39
N ARG A 780 -6.38 27.43 -16.20
CA ARG A 780 -7.00 28.17 -15.08
C ARG A 780 -6.13 29.34 -14.61
N GLN A 781 -4.81 29.15 -14.48
CA GLN A 781 -3.89 30.23 -14.11
C GLN A 781 -3.88 31.36 -15.16
N LEU A 782 -3.94 31.03 -16.45
CA LEU A 782 -4.04 32.01 -17.55
C LEU A 782 -5.32 32.87 -17.46
N LEU A 783 -6.47 32.25 -17.17
CA LEU A 783 -7.75 32.96 -17.01
C LEU A 783 -7.75 33.89 -15.79
N SER A 784 -7.14 33.46 -14.68
CA SER A 784 -7.01 34.28 -13.46
C SER A 784 -6.11 35.51 -13.64
N ARG A 785 -5.00 35.37 -14.39
CA ARG A 785 -4.10 36.49 -14.74
C ARG A 785 -4.76 37.51 -15.68
N HIS A 786 -5.69 37.09 -16.56
CA HIS A 786 -6.39 37.98 -17.47
C HIS A 786 -7.53 38.80 -16.83
N GLN A 787 -8.05 38.42 -15.65
CA GLN A 787 -9.03 39.24 -14.94
C GLN A 787 -8.42 40.46 -14.21
N LEU A 788 -7.09 40.53 -14.04
CA LEU A 788 -6.41 41.65 -13.37
C LEU A 788 -5.92 42.77 -14.32
N SER A 789 -6.13 42.66 -15.64
CA SER A 789 -5.70 43.67 -16.61
C SER A 789 -6.84 44.36 -17.37
N PHE A 790 -7.86 44.88 -16.67
CA PHE A 790 -8.77 45.87 -17.24
C PHE A 790 -9.01 47.04 -16.28
N ARG A 791 -8.13 48.05 -16.33
CA ARG A 791 -8.47 49.42 -15.88
C ARG A 791 -9.08 50.19 -17.06
N PRO A 792 -10.37 50.59 -17.02
CA PRO A 792 -10.94 51.41 -18.09
C PRO A 792 -10.41 52.85 -17.97
N VAL A 793 -9.74 53.33 -19.01
CA VAL A 793 -9.44 54.75 -19.21
C VAL A 793 -10.75 55.48 -19.52
N TRP A 794 -11.26 56.26 -18.57
CA TRP A 794 -12.46 57.08 -18.75
C TRP A 794 -12.16 58.31 -19.64
N ILE A 795 -12.67 58.30 -20.88
CA ILE A 795 -12.77 59.49 -21.73
C ILE A 795 -14.12 60.18 -21.44
N SER A 796 -14.07 61.30 -20.71
CA SER A 796 -15.22 62.16 -20.43
C SER A 796 -15.33 63.28 -21.49
N ARG A 797 -16.37 63.23 -22.33
CA ARG A 797 -16.80 64.36 -23.17
C ARG A 797 -17.81 65.23 -22.41
N LYS A 798 -17.41 66.48 -22.13
CA LYS A 798 -18.22 67.60 -21.62
C LYS A 798 -19.24 68.13 -22.64
N ARG A 799 -20.43 68.50 -22.15
CA ARG A 799 -21.25 69.72 -22.43
C ARG A 799 -22.55 69.61 -21.60
N ALA A 800 -23.16 70.62 -20.98
CA ALA A 800 -22.88 72.04 -20.73
C ALA A 800 -23.85 72.53 -19.63
N GLY A 801 -23.44 73.47 -18.79
CA GLY A 801 -24.29 74.23 -17.86
C GLY A 801 -23.53 75.43 -17.27
N LYS A 802 -24.04 76.65 -17.50
CA LYS A 802 -23.47 77.99 -17.23
C LYS A 802 -23.68 78.41 -15.75
N CYS A 803 -22.62 78.89 -15.04
CA CYS A 803 -22.29 80.29 -14.61
C CYS A 803 -23.24 80.97 -13.60
N PRO A 804 -22.78 81.91 -12.74
CA PRO A 804 -21.62 82.82 -12.87
C PRO A 804 -20.30 82.30 -12.31
#